data_AF-A0A158RC72-F1
#
_entry.id   AF-A0A158RC72-F1
#
_cell.length_a   1.000
_cell.length_b   1.000
_cell.length_c   1.000
_cell.angle_alpha   90.00
_cell.angle_beta   90.00
_cell.angle_gamma   90.00
#
_symmetry.space_group_name_H-M   'P 1'
#
loop_
_entity.id
_entity.type
_entity.pdbx_description
1 polymer ?
#
loop_
_entity_poly.entity_id
_entity_poly.type
_entity_poly.pdbx_seq_one_letter_code
_entity_poly.pdbx_strand_id
1 'polypeptide(L)'
;MECFSELLHALEDDEERAVVQRNNLSYFQNKCIKEQHMRLLDKRRLNRRNEHRRRRINQARKEIVNYALSFELQILIDFGFSQYMSNKEMSGLVRQMGRVWGIQKKTRGLKIILSAPDTRFLSEGSKKLSGFDRFSWVISNKNLEMVINEHRFVYLSPDPQLDPLLEVKPEIVYIVGGLVDESGVGSLSRRRAEELNVDVRRLPIQEFLIKRNTGTFNIMLAINQVVEILVRYVCSKDWVQALSVVPKRIGYGIPEFLLNFKTKGLVFVDIKMLVHMPVTEIMQGYNDDDFFGVHAATETQLPRQMEAAKTLRSRIKERERRRPCNEEGCSTSNRRSTDYDTITNYSAEDLDRTCVHSNSDCDNKVVESNAHYNTGLWRIWEKIDSVWEMSDEQLVDVMVNRIIYEDGELIAFDKPYQVAFCNAPRNQAEILRILPQLSSHVSPRGSILHIVKSISKPATGIILFAKNRSAQERMKALYNNGFVKQYYRILTNMKPKHDEAVIHIPLIKCKRDNNYVMLPLGATQSNKISPFLEAKTQYRLLKHDSRNQTSYMECIIKQDAPDQIRAHFGLGIACPIIGDFKYNWSRREAGKGIPPRLLNAALQDLHITGSSFRRLPMFMHLKEVVISISDRRCRKIHITAPLPSFFTYTLSKLRLLK
;
A
#
# COMPACT_ATOMS: atom_id res chain seq x y z
N MET A 1 -46.05 -93.84 -13.10
CA MET A 1 -44.88 -93.14 -13.68
C MET A 1 -45.25 -91.85 -14.39
N GLU A 2 -46.49 -91.66 -14.86
CA GLU A 2 -46.93 -90.44 -15.56
C GLU A 2 -46.91 -89.16 -14.69
N CYS A 3 -47.29 -89.26 -13.41
CA CYS A 3 -47.36 -88.09 -12.50
C CYS A 3 -45.97 -87.47 -12.16
N PHE A 4 -44.87 -88.21 -12.34
CA PHE A 4 -43.51 -87.71 -12.10
C PHE A 4 -42.91 -87.04 -13.35
N SER A 5 -43.38 -87.46 -14.53
CA SER A 5 -43.00 -86.88 -15.83
C SER A 5 -43.58 -85.48 -16.02
N GLU A 6 -44.84 -85.28 -15.63
CA GLU A 6 -45.52 -83.97 -15.72
C GLU A 6 -44.90 -82.94 -14.78
N LEU A 7 -44.46 -83.37 -13.59
CA LEU A 7 -43.81 -82.51 -12.60
C LEU A 7 -42.38 -82.10 -13.03
N LEU A 8 -41.65 -82.99 -13.70
CA LEU A 8 -40.33 -82.67 -14.26
C LEU A 8 -40.45 -81.69 -15.45
N HIS A 9 -41.41 -81.90 -16.35
CA HIS A 9 -41.66 -80.98 -17.46
C HIS A 9 -42.13 -79.60 -16.98
N ALA A 10 -42.97 -79.54 -15.94
CA ALA A 10 -43.39 -78.26 -15.36
C ALA A 10 -42.22 -77.50 -14.71
N LEU A 11 -41.27 -78.20 -14.09
CA LEU A 11 -40.07 -77.59 -13.50
C LEU A 11 -39.06 -77.12 -14.56
N GLU A 12 -38.88 -77.89 -15.65
CA GLU A 12 -38.04 -77.48 -16.79
C GLU A 12 -38.63 -76.25 -17.51
N ASP A 13 -39.96 -76.21 -17.71
CA ASP A 13 -40.65 -75.07 -18.31
C ASP A 13 -40.56 -73.79 -17.44
N ASP A 14 -40.63 -73.94 -16.11
CA ASP A 14 -40.48 -72.80 -15.19
C ASP A 14 -39.03 -72.31 -15.10
N GLU A 15 -38.03 -73.19 -15.18
CA GLU A 15 -36.62 -72.80 -15.30
C GLU A 15 -36.33 -72.09 -16.63
N GLU A 16 -36.84 -72.59 -17.76
CA GLU A 16 -36.69 -71.92 -19.05
C GLU A 16 -37.35 -70.53 -19.05
N ARG A 17 -38.56 -70.40 -18.49
CA ARG A 17 -39.23 -69.09 -18.34
C ARG A 17 -38.42 -68.14 -17.47
N ALA A 18 -37.86 -68.60 -16.36
CA ALA A 18 -37.02 -67.79 -15.48
C ALA A 18 -35.71 -67.34 -16.15
N VAL A 19 -35.09 -68.20 -16.97
CA VAL A 19 -33.87 -67.88 -17.75
C VAL A 19 -34.18 -66.87 -18.85
N VAL A 20 -35.29 -67.03 -19.58
CA VAL A 20 -35.74 -66.06 -20.61
C VAL A 20 -36.06 -64.70 -19.97
N GLN A 21 -36.67 -64.68 -18.79
CA GLN A 21 -37.00 -63.44 -18.08
C GLN A 21 -35.75 -62.74 -17.55
N ARG A 22 -34.75 -63.47 -17.04
CA ARG A 22 -33.42 -62.93 -16.66
C ARG A 22 -32.64 -62.40 -17.87
N ASN A 23 -32.64 -63.12 -18.99
CA ASN A 23 -31.98 -62.70 -20.23
C ASN A 23 -32.63 -61.44 -20.81
N ASN A 24 -33.97 -61.35 -20.77
CA ASN A 24 -34.69 -60.14 -21.17
C ASN A 24 -34.38 -58.96 -20.23
N LEU A 25 -34.35 -59.16 -18.91
CA LEU A 25 -33.95 -58.09 -17.96
C LEU A 25 -32.51 -57.60 -18.21
N SER A 26 -31.57 -58.52 -18.43
CA SER A 26 -30.17 -58.22 -18.77
C SER A 26 -30.05 -57.47 -20.10
N TYR A 27 -30.82 -57.87 -21.12
CA TYR A 27 -30.87 -57.18 -22.41
C TYR A 27 -31.44 -55.76 -22.28
N PHE A 28 -32.53 -55.58 -21.53
CA PHE A 28 -33.10 -54.25 -21.27
C PHE A 28 -32.17 -53.35 -20.43
N GLN A 29 -31.48 -53.91 -19.43
CA GLN A 29 -30.46 -53.18 -18.67
C GLN A 29 -29.27 -52.77 -19.54
N ASN A 30 -28.74 -53.68 -20.37
CA ASN A 30 -27.64 -53.39 -21.29
C ASN A 30 -28.03 -52.38 -22.38
N LYS A 31 -29.27 -52.45 -22.89
CA LYS A 31 -29.82 -51.47 -23.82
C LYS A 31 -29.95 -50.09 -23.16
N CYS A 32 -30.44 -50.04 -21.92
CA CYS A 32 -30.55 -48.80 -21.13
C CYS A 32 -29.16 -48.19 -20.83
N ILE A 33 -28.16 -49.01 -20.48
CA ILE A 33 -26.78 -48.56 -20.27
C ILE A 33 -26.15 -48.05 -21.57
N LYS A 34 -26.34 -48.74 -22.71
CA LYS A 34 -25.88 -48.28 -24.02
C LYS A 34 -26.56 -46.97 -24.44
N GLU A 35 -27.86 -46.83 -24.21
CA GLU A 35 -28.58 -45.58 -24.46
C GLU A 35 -28.12 -44.45 -23.55
N GLN A 36 -27.88 -44.70 -22.26
CA GLN A 36 -27.28 -43.71 -21.34
C GLN A 36 -25.87 -43.33 -21.77
N HIS A 37 -25.04 -44.28 -22.18
CA HIS A 37 -23.68 -44.03 -22.68
C HIS A 37 -23.70 -43.21 -23.99
N MET A 38 -24.63 -43.52 -24.91
CA MET A 38 -24.84 -42.75 -26.14
C MET A 38 -25.35 -41.34 -25.84
N ARG A 39 -26.32 -41.17 -24.93
CA ARG A 39 -26.76 -39.85 -24.45
C ARG A 39 -25.61 -39.06 -23.84
N LEU A 40 -24.69 -39.71 -23.13
CA LEU A 40 -23.52 -39.09 -22.52
C LEU A 40 -22.46 -38.71 -23.56
N LEU A 41 -22.25 -39.53 -24.59
CA LEU A 41 -21.39 -39.23 -25.75
C LEU A 41 -21.95 -38.08 -26.58
N ASP A 42 -23.26 -38.05 -26.83
CA ASP A 42 -23.92 -36.97 -27.56
C ASP A 42 -23.95 -35.69 -26.75
N LYS A 43 -24.15 -35.76 -25.42
CA LYS A 43 -23.95 -34.63 -24.51
C LYS A 43 -22.51 -34.11 -24.57
N ARG A 44 -21.50 -34.98 -24.62
CA ARG A 44 -20.08 -34.60 -24.81
C ARG A 44 -19.81 -33.99 -26.20
N ARG A 45 -20.43 -34.50 -27.26
CA ARG A 45 -20.33 -33.94 -28.64
C ARG A 45 -21.01 -32.58 -28.74
N LEU A 46 -22.19 -32.44 -28.14
CA LEU A 46 -22.95 -31.19 -28.07
C LEU A 46 -22.20 -30.15 -27.23
N ASN A 47 -21.63 -30.53 -26.09
CA ASN A 47 -20.78 -29.65 -25.29
C ASN A 47 -19.55 -29.18 -26.08
N ARG A 48 -18.88 -30.08 -26.83
CA ARG A 48 -17.78 -29.69 -27.72
C ARG A 48 -18.24 -28.73 -28.82
N ARG A 49 -19.39 -28.96 -29.45
CA ARG A 49 -19.97 -28.04 -30.46
C ARG A 49 -20.33 -26.68 -29.85
N ASN A 50 -20.98 -26.67 -28.69
CA ASN A 50 -21.35 -25.46 -27.96
C ASN A 50 -20.13 -24.68 -27.49
N GLU A 51 -19.08 -25.37 -27.05
CA GLU A 51 -17.80 -24.75 -26.69
C GLU A 51 -17.11 -24.16 -27.92
N HIS A 52 -17.07 -24.86 -29.06
CA HIS A 52 -16.56 -24.31 -30.32
C HIS A 52 -17.38 -23.11 -30.79
N ARG A 53 -18.72 -23.15 -30.67
CA ARG A 53 -19.61 -22.03 -31.00
C ARG A 53 -19.35 -20.84 -30.08
N ARG A 54 -19.23 -21.05 -28.77
CA ARG A 54 -18.85 -20.01 -27.79
C ARG A 54 -17.47 -19.43 -28.09
N ARG A 55 -16.49 -20.25 -28.46
CA ARG A 55 -15.15 -19.79 -28.86
C ARG A 55 -15.22 -18.93 -30.12
N ARG A 56 -16.00 -19.31 -31.13
CA ARG A 56 -16.23 -18.50 -32.35
C ARG A 56 -16.93 -17.18 -32.03
N ILE A 57 -17.97 -17.19 -31.19
CA ILE A 57 -18.68 -15.99 -30.75
C ILE A 57 -17.76 -15.08 -29.92
N ASN A 58 -16.98 -15.62 -29.00
CA ASN A 58 -16.00 -14.84 -28.20
C ASN A 58 -14.83 -14.33 -29.04
N GLN A 59 -14.46 -15.06 -30.10
CA GLN A 59 -13.44 -14.64 -31.05
C GLN A 59 -13.96 -13.57 -32.02
N ALA A 60 -15.26 -13.57 -32.32
CA ALA A 60 -15.94 -12.53 -33.09
C ALA A 60 -16.30 -11.29 -32.24
N ARG A 61 -16.56 -11.46 -30.93
CA ARG A 61 -16.80 -10.37 -29.96
C ARG A 61 -15.53 -9.72 -29.44
N LYS A 62 -14.38 -10.38 -29.55
CA LYS A 62 -13.09 -9.73 -29.31
C LYS A 62 -12.89 -8.74 -30.45
N GLU A 63 -13.10 -7.46 -30.17
CA GLU A 63 -12.49 -6.38 -30.95
C GLU A 63 -11.06 -6.80 -31.25
N ILE A 64 -10.67 -6.75 -32.53
CA ILE A 64 -9.31 -7.01 -32.96
C ILE A 64 -8.49 -5.83 -32.45
N VAL A 65 -8.13 -5.87 -31.17
CA VAL A 65 -7.20 -4.92 -30.58
C VAL A 65 -5.84 -5.28 -31.16
N ASN A 66 -5.48 -4.58 -32.24
CA ASN A 66 -4.13 -4.59 -32.75
C ASN A 66 -3.27 -3.83 -31.74
N TYR A 67 -2.43 -4.55 -30.99
CA TYR A 67 -1.52 -3.93 -30.05
C TYR A 67 -0.35 -3.34 -30.84
N ALA A 68 -0.21 -2.01 -30.85
CA ALA A 68 1.03 -1.36 -31.27
C ALA A 68 1.96 -1.27 -30.05
N LEU A 69 3.10 -1.95 -30.10
CA LEU A 69 4.10 -1.86 -29.03
C LEU A 69 4.81 -0.51 -29.09
N SER A 70 5.24 -0.02 -27.91
CA SER A 70 6.03 1.21 -27.79
C SER A 70 7.44 1.10 -28.40
N PHE A 71 7.92 -0.13 -28.62
CA PHE A 71 9.17 -0.46 -29.30
C PHE A 71 9.10 -1.88 -29.88
N GLU A 72 10.08 -2.25 -30.73
CA GLU A 72 10.18 -3.62 -31.25
C GLU A 72 10.63 -4.59 -30.14
N LEU A 73 9.71 -5.44 -29.68
CA LEU A 73 9.99 -6.50 -28.72
C LEU A 73 10.48 -7.75 -29.45
N GLN A 74 11.74 -8.12 -29.21
CA GLN A 74 12.34 -9.32 -29.78
C GLN A 74 12.35 -10.46 -28.76
N ILE A 75 11.75 -11.60 -29.13
CA ILE A 75 11.72 -12.81 -28.31
C ILE A 75 12.29 -13.97 -29.14
N LEU A 76 13.30 -14.64 -28.59
CA LEU A 76 13.92 -15.82 -29.17
C LEU A 76 13.38 -17.08 -28.48
N ILE A 77 12.92 -18.05 -29.26
CA ILE A 77 12.50 -19.36 -28.79
C ILE A 77 13.63 -20.35 -29.01
N ASP A 78 14.18 -20.90 -27.93
CA ASP A 78 15.31 -21.84 -27.97
C ASP A 78 14.80 -23.28 -28.12
N PHE A 79 15.03 -23.90 -29.28
CA PHE A 79 14.63 -25.28 -29.57
C PHE A 79 15.67 -26.33 -29.11
N GLY A 80 16.69 -25.94 -28.35
CA GLY A 80 17.71 -26.86 -27.83
C GLY A 80 17.23 -27.97 -26.87
N PHE A 81 15.92 -28.07 -26.62
CA PHE A 81 15.32 -29.03 -25.69
C PHE A 81 14.61 -30.22 -26.36
N SER A 82 14.58 -30.28 -27.70
CA SER A 82 13.81 -31.29 -28.44
C SER A 82 14.08 -32.74 -28.01
N GLN A 83 15.32 -33.08 -27.68
CA GLN A 83 15.72 -34.42 -27.24
C GLN A 83 15.17 -34.82 -25.86
N TYR A 84 14.76 -33.84 -25.05
CA TYR A 84 14.24 -34.05 -23.71
C TYR A 84 12.70 -34.13 -23.66
N MET A 85 12.01 -33.95 -24.80
CA MET A 85 10.55 -33.98 -24.86
C MET A 85 10.02 -35.26 -25.51
N SER A 86 8.97 -35.82 -24.91
CA SER A 86 8.17 -36.88 -25.53
C SER A 86 7.37 -36.37 -26.74
N ASN A 87 6.85 -37.29 -27.57
CA ASN A 87 5.97 -36.92 -28.69
C ASN A 87 4.70 -36.16 -28.23
N LYS A 88 4.21 -36.45 -27.02
CA LYS A 88 3.05 -35.76 -26.42
C LYS A 88 3.40 -34.33 -26.03
N GLU A 89 4.55 -34.11 -25.41
CA GLU A 89 5.04 -32.77 -25.04
C GLU A 89 5.39 -31.95 -26.27
N MET A 90 6.02 -32.56 -27.29
CA MET A 90 6.27 -31.95 -28.61
C MET A 90 4.95 -31.50 -29.28
N SER A 91 3.92 -32.35 -29.25
CA SER A 91 2.57 -31.96 -29.69
C SER A 91 1.98 -30.82 -28.86
N GLY A 92 2.36 -30.70 -27.60
CA GLY A 92 2.04 -29.58 -26.72
C GLY A 92 2.73 -28.28 -27.16
N LEU A 93 4.05 -28.36 -27.41
CA LEU A 93 4.88 -27.26 -27.88
C LEU A 93 4.35 -26.66 -29.19
N VAL A 94 4.05 -27.51 -30.19
CA VAL A 94 3.46 -27.09 -31.46
C VAL A 94 2.19 -26.26 -31.25
N ARG A 95 1.28 -26.73 -30.40
CA ARG A 95 0.04 -25.99 -30.10
C ARG A 95 0.29 -24.68 -29.38
N GLN A 96 1.29 -24.61 -28.49
CA GLN A 96 1.68 -23.36 -27.83
C GLN A 96 2.26 -22.37 -28.85
N MET A 97 3.13 -22.82 -29.75
CA MET A 97 3.72 -22.00 -30.82
C MET A 97 2.67 -21.49 -31.83
N GLY A 98 1.65 -22.29 -32.15
CA GLY A 98 0.52 -21.82 -32.95
C GLY A 98 -0.24 -20.65 -32.31
N ARG A 99 -0.29 -20.60 -30.97
CA ARG A 99 -0.86 -19.45 -30.25
C ARG A 99 0.08 -18.25 -30.24
N VAL A 100 1.39 -18.47 -30.07
CA VAL A 100 2.42 -17.43 -30.19
C VAL A 100 2.35 -16.74 -31.54
N TRP A 101 2.21 -17.51 -32.63
CA TRP A 101 2.00 -16.95 -33.98
C TRP A 101 0.75 -16.06 -34.05
N GLY A 102 -0.35 -16.52 -33.44
CA GLY A 102 -1.58 -15.75 -33.34
C GLY A 102 -1.42 -14.44 -32.54
N ILE A 103 -0.52 -14.39 -31.56
CA ILE A 103 -0.16 -13.17 -30.83
C ILE A 103 0.65 -12.24 -31.74
N GLN A 104 1.71 -12.74 -32.38
CA GLN A 104 2.54 -11.96 -33.31
C GLN A 104 1.72 -11.32 -34.44
N LYS A 105 0.81 -12.06 -35.07
CA LYS A 105 -0.07 -11.52 -36.12
C LYS A 105 -0.93 -10.34 -35.66
N LYS A 106 -1.22 -10.23 -34.35
CA LYS A 106 -2.08 -9.20 -33.76
C LYS A 106 -1.29 -8.08 -33.08
N THR A 107 0.03 -8.23 -32.96
CA THR A 107 0.87 -7.31 -32.22
C THR A 107 1.93 -6.71 -33.14
N ARG A 108 1.71 -5.46 -33.54
CA ARG A 108 2.69 -4.70 -34.32
C ARG A 108 3.89 -4.36 -33.43
N GLY A 109 5.09 -4.71 -33.89
CA GLY A 109 6.33 -4.56 -33.12
C GLY A 109 6.73 -5.79 -32.31
N LEU A 110 5.98 -6.90 -32.35
CA LEU A 110 6.45 -8.17 -31.80
C LEU A 110 7.20 -8.97 -32.87
N LYS A 111 8.44 -9.37 -32.57
CA LYS A 111 9.27 -10.20 -33.43
C LYS A 111 9.66 -11.48 -32.70
N ILE A 112 9.13 -12.62 -33.15
CA ILE A 112 9.51 -13.94 -32.66
C ILE A 112 10.57 -14.54 -33.58
N ILE A 113 11.68 -14.97 -32.97
CA ILE A 113 12.82 -15.61 -33.64
C ILE A 113 12.88 -17.06 -33.16
N LEU A 114 12.96 -18.03 -34.07
CA LEU A 114 13.15 -19.44 -33.72
C LEU A 114 14.63 -19.79 -33.88
N SER A 115 15.27 -20.30 -32.82
CA SER A 115 16.66 -20.75 -32.88
C SER A 115 16.70 -22.22 -33.27
N ALA A 116 17.15 -22.51 -34.50
CA ALA A 116 17.35 -23.85 -35.04
C ALA A 116 16.21 -24.86 -34.72
N PRO A 117 14.96 -24.60 -35.16
CA PRO A 117 13.85 -25.53 -34.93
C PRO A 117 14.13 -26.88 -35.59
N ASP A 118 13.87 -27.97 -34.87
CA ASP A 118 14.15 -29.32 -35.37
C ASP A 118 13.09 -29.80 -36.39
N THR A 119 13.45 -30.83 -37.15
CA THR A 119 12.57 -31.44 -38.16
C THR A 119 11.32 -32.06 -37.54
N ARG A 120 11.40 -32.51 -36.28
CA ARG A 120 10.24 -33.06 -35.54
C ARG A 120 9.19 -31.99 -35.31
N PHE A 121 9.57 -30.82 -34.80
CA PHE A 121 8.68 -29.69 -34.57
C PHE A 121 8.03 -29.25 -35.88
N LEU A 122 8.80 -29.11 -36.96
CA LEU A 122 8.26 -28.69 -38.26
C LEU A 122 7.24 -29.71 -38.80
N SER A 123 7.59 -31.00 -38.80
CA SER A 123 6.71 -32.06 -39.30
C SER A 123 5.42 -32.23 -38.48
N GLU A 124 5.51 -32.13 -37.15
CA GLU A 124 4.35 -32.19 -36.26
C GLU A 124 3.49 -30.92 -36.38
N GLY A 125 4.13 -29.76 -36.62
CA GLY A 125 3.50 -28.48 -36.96
C GLY A 125 2.58 -28.59 -38.16
N SER A 126 3.10 -29.02 -39.31
CA SER A 126 2.33 -29.17 -40.55
C SER A 126 1.17 -30.17 -40.41
N LYS A 127 1.33 -31.22 -39.60
CA LYS A 127 0.27 -32.20 -39.31
C LYS A 127 -0.85 -31.65 -38.41
N LYS A 128 -0.51 -30.83 -37.41
CA LYS A 128 -1.45 -30.45 -36.33
C LYS A 128 -2.07 -29.07 -36.51
N LEU A 129 -1.40 -28.16 -37.20
CA LEU A 129 -1.83 -26.78 -37.33
C LEU A 129 -2.15 -26.46 -38.80
N SER A 130 -3.41 -26.15 -39.06
CA SER A 130 -3.86 -25.71 -40.40
C SER A 130 -3.11 -24.45 -40.83
N GLY A 131 -2.45 -24.51 -41.99
CA GLY A 131 -1.71 -23.40 -42.57
C GLY A 131 -0.37 -23.09 -41.89
N PHE A 132 0.18 -24.03 -41.11
CA PHE A 132 1.49 -23.90 -40.46
C PHE A 132 2.61 -23.55 -41.44
N ASP A 133 2.59 -24.14 -42.64
CA ASP A 133 3.61 -23.89 -43.68
C ASP A 133 3.57 -22.44 -44.21
N ARG A 134 2.51 -21.69 -43.92
CA ARG A 134 2.36 -20.27 -44.25
C ARG A 134 2.78 -19.35 -43.09
N PHE A 135 3.30 -19.90 -42.00
CA PHE A 135 3.77 -19.09 -40.87
C PHE A 135 5.16 -18.55 -41.22
N SER A 136 5.24 -17.25 -41.50
CA SER A 136 6.49 -16.54 -41.80
C SER A 136 7.32 -16.30 -40.54
N TRP A 137 7.82 -17.38 -39.94
CA TRP A 137 8.74 -17.31 -38.81
C TRP A 137 10.09 -16.75 -39.24
N VAL A 138 10.71 -15.94 -38.39
CA VAL A 138 12.13 -15.61 -38.52
C VAL A 138 12.92 -16.76 -37.91
N ILE A 139 13.67 -17.50 -38.73
CA ILE A 139 14.48 -18.63 -38.28
C ILE A 139 15.94 -18.20 -38.26
N SER A 140 16.60 -18.38 -37.12
CA SER A 140 18.05 -18.24 -36.99
C SER A 140 18.69 -19.62 -37.10
N ASN A 141 19.50 -19.81 -38.13
CA ASN A 141 20.31 -21.02 -38.32
C ASN A 141 21.69 -20.94 -37.62
N LYS A 142 22.03 -19.78 -37.02
CA LYS A 142 23.25 -19.61 -36.23
C LYS A 142 23.09 -20.31 -34.87
N ASN A 143 24.14 -20.98 -34.38
CA ASN A 143 24.17 -21.49 -33.01
C ASN A 143 23.97 -20.31 -32.04
N LEU A 144 23.18 -20.52 -30.98
CA LEU A 144 22.79 -19.49 -30.02
C LEU A 144 24.03 -18.82 -29.40
N GLU A 145 25.08 -19.59 -29.15
CA GLU A 145 26.41 -19.13 -28.68
C GLU A 145 27.03 -18.05 -29.58
N MET A 146 26.87 -18.15 -30.89
CA MET A 146 27.41 -17.17 -31.85
C MET A 146 26.57 -15.88 -31.88
N VAL A 147 25.26 -15.98 -31.62
CA VAL A 147 24.33 -14.84 -31.66
C VAL A 147 24.43 -14.00 -30.38
N ILE A 148 24.74 -14.63 -29.24
CA ILE A 148 24.81 -13.98 -27.92
C ILE A 148 25.87 -12.87 -27.86
N ASN A 149 26.95 -12.97 -28.64
CA ASN A 149 28.01 -11.94 -28.65
C ASN A 149 27.60 -10.63 -29.36
N GLU A 150 26.54 -10.64 -30.17
CA GLU A 150 26.11 -9.48 -30.97
C GLU A 150 25.06 -8.62 -30.25
N HIS A 151 24.33 -9.16 -29.27
CA HIS A 151 23.20 -8.48 -28.62
C HIS A 151 23.11 -8.77 -27.12
N ARG A 152 22.37 -7.95 -26.36
CA ARG A 152 22.10 -8.23 -24.95
C ARG A 152 20.92 -9.20 -24.82
N PHE A 153 21.14 -10.33 -24.16
CA PHE A 153 20.10 -11.34 -23.95
C PHE A 153 19.70 -11.44 -22.48
N VAL A 154 18.43 -11.77 -22.25
CA VAL A 154 17.93 -12.24 -20.95
C VAL A 154 17.15 -13.53 -21.17
N TYR A 155 17.57 -14.61 -20.52
CA TYR A 155 16.91 -15.90 -20.59
C TYR A 155 15.84 -16.02 -19.49
N LEU A 156 14.62 -16.44 -19.86
CA LEU A 156 13.52 -16.63 -18.91
C LEU A 156 13.42 -18.08 -18.42
N SER A 157 13.48 -18.26 -17.10
CA SER A 157 13.29 -19.57 -16.45
C SER A 157 12.24 -19.47 -15.33
N PRO A 158 11.42 -20.51 -15.10
CA PRO A 158 10.45 -20.53 -13.99
C PRO A 158 11.08 -20.79 -12.61
N ASP A 159 12.41 -20.95 -12.49
CA ASP A 159 13.07 -21.24 -11.22
C ASP A 159 12.84 -20.13 -10.17
N PRO A 160 12.30 -20.45 -8.98
CA PRO A 160 11.93 -19.46 -7.97
C PRO A 160 13.14 -18.75 -7.32
N GLN A 161 14.32 -19.36 -7.36
CA GLN A 161 15.55 -18.80 -6.80
C GLN A 161 16.17 -17.69 -7.64
N LEU A 162 15.71 -17.52 -8.89
CA LEU A 162 16.25 -16.50 -9.78
C LEU A 162 15.71 -15.11 -9.43
N ASP A 163 16.49 -14.09 -9.76
CA ASP A 163 16.05 -12.72 -9.67
C ASP A 163 14.87 -12.45 -10.62
N PRO A 164 13.89 -11.65 -10.21
CA PRO A 164 12.75 -11.29 -11.04
C PRO A 164 13.16 -10.35 -12.19
N LEU A 165 12.51 -10.51 -13.34
CA LEU A 165 12.51 -9.54 -14.42
C LEU A 165 11.57 -8.38 -14.05
N LEU A 166 12.13 -7.25 -13.61
CA LEU A 166 11.33 -6.10 -13.18
C LEU A 166 11.02 -5.10 -14.29
N GLU A 167 11.70 -5.19 -15.43
CA GLU A 167 11.50 -4.30 -16.57
C GLU A 167 11.80 -4.99 -17.90
N VAL A 168 10.96 -4.74 -18.91
CA VAL A 168 11.20 -5.13 -20.31
C VAL A 168 11.72 -3.93 -21.10
N LYS A 169 12.97 -4.02 -21.55
CA LYS A 169 13.75 -2.98 -22.28
C LYS A 169 13.85 -3.25 -23.78
N PRO A 170 13.97 -2.19 -24.62
CA PRO A 170 14.05 -2.29 -26.07
C PRO A 170 15.37 -2.87 -26.59
N GLU A 171 16.50 -2.69 -25.88
CA GLU A 171 17.81 -3.18 -26.35
C GLU A 171 18.08 -4.66 -26.01
N ILE A 172 17.12 -5.35 -25.37
CA ILE A 172 17.29 -6.71 -24.87
C ILE A 172 16.43 -7.68 -25.68
N VAL A 173 17.04 -8.80 -26.09
CA VAL A 173 16.33 -9.93 -26.68
C VAL A 173 16.02 -10.95 -25.56
N TYR A 174 14.74 -11.30 -25.42
CA TYR A 174 14.31 -12.23 -24.37
C TYR A 174 14.27 -13.65 -24.90
N ILE A 175 14.98 -14.57 -24.24
CA ILE A 175 15.00 -15.99 -24.62
C ILE A 175 13.97 -16.74 -23.80
N VAL A 176 13.15 -17.56 -24.46
CA VAL A 176 12.21 -18.50 -23.82
C VAL A 176 12.54 -19.90 -24.32
N GLY A 177 12.70 -20.84 -23.39
CA GLY A 177 12.90 -22.25 -23.75
C GLY A 177 11.70 -22.79 -24.52
N GLY A 178 11.95 -23.30 -25.73
CA GLY A 178 10.99 -24.01 -26.56
C GLY A 178 10.73 -25.42 -26.02
N LEU A 179 10.30 -25.52 -24.77
CA LEU A 179 10.11 -26.78 -24.07
C LEU A 179 8.74 -26.84 -23.39
N VAL A 180 8.19 -28.06 -23.30
CA VAL A 180 7.02 -28.38 -22.49
C VAL A 180 7.44 -29.47 -21.53
N ASP A 181 7.49 -29.12 -20.25
CA ASP A 181 7.90 -30.02 -19.17
C ASP A 181 6.69 -30.32 -18.29
N GLU A 182 6.13 -31.53 -18.41
CA GLU A 182 5.04 -31.98 -17.53
C GLU A 182 5.55 -32.48 -16.16
N SER A 183 6.86 -32.64 -15.97
CA SER A 183 7.48 -33.20 -14.74
C SER A 183 7.62 -32.18 -13.60
N GLY A 184 7.66 -30.88 -13.90
CA GLY A 184 7.62 -29.83 -12.89
C GLY A 184 8.97 -29.47 -12.25
N VAL A 185 10.10 -29.94 -12.78
CA VAL A 185 11.43 -29.84 -12.12
C VAL A 185 12.21 -28.56 -12.49
N GLY A 186 11.79 -27.79 -13.50
CA GLY A 186 12.13 -26.37 -13.69
C GLY A 186 13.58 -26.02 -14.06
N SER A 187 14.51 -26.95 -13.92
CA SER A 187 15.95 -26.67 -13.96
C SER A 187 16.61 -26.68 -15.34
N LEU A 188 15.91 -27.06 -16.41
CA LEU A 188 16.49 -27.18 -17.76
C LEU A 188 16.79 -25.82 -18.40
N SER A 189 15.83 -24.89 -18.36
CA SER A 189 16.02 -23.53 -18.90
C SER A 189 17.13 -22.77 -18.19
N ARG A 190 17.24 -22.92 -16.85
CA ARG A 190 18.30 -22.30 -16.06
C ARG A 190 19.67 -22.88 -16.40
N ARG A 191 19.82 -24.21 -16.43
CA ARG A 191 21.10 -24.84 -16.81
C ARG A 191 21.55 -24.40 -18.19
N ARG A 192 20.63 -24.36 -19.16
CA ARG A 192 20.93 -23.89 -20.51
C ARG A 192 21.36 -22.42 -20.53
N ALA A 193 20.74 -21.55 -19.73
CA ALA A 193 21.16 -20.17 -19.61
C ALA A 193 22.56 -20.02 -18.97
N GLU A 194 22.89 -20.86 -17.99
CA GLU A 194 24.21 -20.94 -17.36
C GLU A 194 25.29 -21.42 -18.36
N GLU A 195 25.00 -22.45 -19.16
CA GLU A 195 25.88 -22.95 -20.24
C GLU A 195 26.18 -21.87 -21.29
N LEU A 196 25.17 -21.07 -21.64
CA LEU A 196 25.27 -19.98 -22.60
C LEU A 196 25.86 -18.69 -21.99
N ASN A 197 26.10 -18.66 -20.68
CA ASN A 197 26.56 -17.49 -19.93
C ASN A 197 25.69 -16.23 -20.16
N VAL A 198 24.36 -16.40 -20.14
CA VAL A 198 23.39 -15.31 -20.34
C VAL A 198 22.70 -14.95 -19.02
N ASP A 199 22.38 -13.67 -18.80
CA ASP A 199 21.58 -13.24 -17.64
C ASP A 199 20.24 -13.99 -17.62
N VAL A 200 19.92 -14.64 -16.51
CA VAL A 200 18.74 -15.50 -16.38
C VAL A 200 17.81 -14.94 -15.32
N ARG A 201 16.53 -14.77 -15.68
CA ARG A 201 15.52 -14.14 -14.83
C ARG A 201 14.23 -14.95 -14.81
N ARG A 202 13.46 -14.81 -13.74
CA ARG A 202 12.08 -15.32 -13.69
C ARG A 202 11.07 -14.20 -13.89
N LEU A 203 9.85 -14.55 -14.30
CA LEU A 203 8.75 -13.57 -14.29
C LEU A 203 8.42 -13.15 -12.85
N PRO A 204 8.03 -11.89 -12.61
CA PRO A 204 7.89 -11.35 -11.27
C PRO A 204 6.51 -11.66 -10.65
N ILE A 205 6.09 -12.93 -10.73
CA ILE A 205 4.77 -13.37 -10.26
C ILE A 205 4.62 -13.13 -8.75
N GLN A 206 5.66 -13.43 -7.97
CA GLN A 206 5.64 -13.36 -6.52
C GLN A 206 5.72 -11.92 -6.00
N GLU A 207 6.28 -11.02 -6.79
CA GLU A 207 6.43 -9.60 -6.48
C GLU A 207 5.12 -8.83 -6.67
N PHE A 208 4.35 -9.19 -7.70
CA PHE A 208 3.18 -8.40 -8.13
C PHE A 208 1.84 -9.11 -7.94
N LEU A 209 1.80 -10.43 -7.71
CA LEU A 209 0.57 -11.17 -7.38
C LEU A 209 0.59 -11.71 -5.95
N ILE A 210 -0.59 -11.72 -5.31
CA ILE A 210 -0.76 -12.25 -3.96
C ILE A 210 -0.99 -13.76 -4.01
N LYS A 211 -0.25 -14.50 -3.18
CA LYS A 211 -0.47 -15.92 -2.94
C LYS A 211 -1.83 -16.12 -2.24
N ARG A 212 -2.71 -16.88 -2.87
CA ARG A 212 -4.05 -17.23 -2.36
C ARG A 212 -3.98 -18.47 -1.47
N ASN A 213 -5.05 -18.73 -0.72
CA ASN A 213 -5.15 -19.89 0.17
C ASN A 213 -5.25 -21.22 -0.59
N THR A 214 -5.63 -21.18 -1.87
CA THR A 214 -5.81 -22.35 -2.72
C THR A 214 -5.03 -22.19 -4.04
N GLY A 215 -4.47 -23.29 -4.55
CA GLY A 215 -3.80 -23.36 -5.84
C GLY A 215 -2.64 -24.35 -5.85
N THR A 216 -2.10 -24.62 -7.04
CA THR A 216 -0.99 -25.55 -7.20
C THR A 216 0.37 -24.94 -6.84
N PHE A 217 0.46 -23.60 -6.78
CA PHE A 217 1.68 -22.82 -6.57
C PHE A 217 2.85 -23.13 -7.51
N ASN A 218 2.57 -23.89 -8.58
CA ASN A 218 3.51 -24.15 -9.65
C ASN A 218 3.51 -22.95 -10.60
N ILE A 219 4.60 -22.16 -10.55
CA ILE A 219 4.80 -20.94 -11.33
C ILE A 219 5.19 -21.19 -12.80
N MET A 220 5.25 -22.45 -13.23
CA MET A 220 5.47 -22.79 -14.63
C MET A 220 4.31 -22.32 -15.52
N LEU A 221 4.68 -21.55 -16.55
CA LEU A 221 3.76 -21.01 -17.53
C LEU A 221 4.06 -21.59 -18.92
N ALA A 222 3.02 -21.76 -19.72
CA ALA A 222 3.16 -22.09 -21.12
C ALA A 222 3.88 -20.96 -21.87
N ILE A 223 4.63 -21.29 -22.92
CA ILE A 223 5.40 -20.32 -23.73
C ILE A 223 4.50 -19.18 -24.22
N ASN A 224 3.29 -19.52 -24.69
CA ASN A 224 2.34 -18.52 -25.16
C ASN A 224 1.88 -17.55 -24.05
N GLN A 225 1.88 -17.97 -22.79
CA GLN A 225 1.56 -17.11 -21.65
C GLN A 225 2.72 -16.17 -21.34
N VAL A 226 3.95 -16.69 -21.36
CA VAL A 226 5.17 -15.87 -21.17
C VAL A 226 5.25 -14.77 -22.23
N VAL A 227 5.05 -15.12 -23.51
CA VAL A 227 5.01 -14.15 -24.61
C VAL A 227 3.90 -13.12 -24.41
N GLU A 228 2.68 -13.55 -24.08
CA GLU A 228 1.55 -12.64 -23.86
C GLU A 228 1.82 -11.68 -22.68
N ILE A 229 2.45 -12.17 -21.61
CA ILE A 229 2.84 -11.35 -20.45
C ILE A 229 3.83 -10.26 -20.87
N LEU A 230 4.89 -10.61 -21.61
CA LEU A 230 5.89 -9.63 -22.07
C LEU A 230 5.26 -8.58 -22.99
N VAL A 231 4.44 -9.00 -23.94
CA VAL A 231 3.68 -8.11 -24.84
C VAL A 231 2.81 -7.15 -24.03
N ARG A 232 2.01 -7.67 -23.09
CA ARG A 232 1.15 -6.84 -22.25
C ARG A 232 1.95 -5.86 -21.40
N TYR A 233 3.08 -6.29 -20.83
CA TYR A 233 3.93 -5.38 -20.07
C TYR A 233 4.52 -4.27 -20.95
N VAL A 234 4.92 -4.55 -22.19
CA VAL A 234 5.40 -3.49 -23.10
C VAL A 234 4.28 -2.50 -23.45
N CYS A 235 3.04 -2.96 -23.54
CA CYS A 235 1.87 -2.10 -23.73
C CYS A 235 1.52 -1.28 -22.49
N SER A 236 1.53 -1.89 -21.30
CA SER A 236 0.97 -1.28 -20.08
C SER A 236 2.01 -0.64 -19.16
N LYS A 237 3.26 -1.11 -19.22
CA LYS A 237 4.31 -0.89 -18.21
C LYS A 237 3.86 -1.23 -16.78
N ASP A 238 2.90 -2.13 -16.65
CA ASP A 238 2.28 -2.59 -15.40
C ASP A 238 2.30 -4.13 -15.34
N TRP A 239 3.03 -4.67 -14.36
CA TRP A 239 3.14 -6.10 -14.13
C TRP A 239 1.85 -6.74 -13.61
N VAL A 240 1.00 -6.06 -12.85
CA VAL A 240 -0.27 -6.61 -12.38
C VAL A 240 -1.21 -6.84 -13.57
N GLN A 241 -1.26 -5.89 -14.51
CA GLN A 241 -2.02 -6.06 -15.74
C GLN A 241 -1.41 -7.14 -16.63
N ALA A 242 -0.09 -7.15 -16.80
CA ALA A 242 0.61 -8.14 -17.61
C ALA A 242 0.41 -9.56 -17.07
N LEU A 243 0.55 -9.76 -15.75
CA LEU A 243 0.39 -11.04 -15.07
C LEU A 243 -1.08 -11.45 -14.88
N SER A 244 -2.04 -10.64 -15.29
CA SER A 244 -3.46 -11.03 -15.25
C SER A 244 -3.80 -12.25 -16.14
N VAL A 245 -2.89 -12.66 -17.03
CA VAL A 245 -3.03 -13.88 -17.84
C VAL A 245 -2.61 -15.14 -17.08
N VAL A 246 -1.91 -15.00 -15.95
CA VAL A 246 -1.52 -16.12 -15.09
C VAL A 246 -2.78 -16.89 -14.68
N PRO A 247 -2.85 -18.20 -14.97
CA PRO A 247 -4.03 -18.99 -14.65
C PRO A 247 -4.36 -19.01 -13.15
N LYS A 248 -5.62 -18.72 -12.80
CA LYS A 248 -6.10 -18.72 -11.40
C LYS A 248 -5.75 -19.99 -10.61
N ARG A 249 -5.72 -21.16 -11.29
CA ARG A 249 -5.36 -22.46 -10.69
C ARG A 249 -3.96 -22.49 -10.05
N ILE A 250 -3.06 -21.60 -10.46
CA ILE A 250 -1.69 -21.51 -9.94
C ILE A 250 -1.69 -20.98 -8.50
N GLY A 251 -2.78 -20.35 -8.03
CA GLY A 251 -2.88 -19.87 -6.65
C GLY A 251 -2.21 -18.52 -6.39
N TYR A 252 -1.85 -17.80 -7.45
CA TYR A 252 -1.45 -16.39 -7.39
C TYR A 252 -2.54 -15.56 -8.06
N GLY A 253 -2.98 -14.51 -7.38
CA GLY A 253 -4.08 -13.66 -7.85
C GLY A 253 -3.81 -12.19 -7.61
N ILE A 254 -4.45 -11.36 -8.43
CA ILE A 254 -4.47 -9.91 -8.25
C ILE A 254 -5.07 -9.61 -6.87
N PRO A 255 -4.49 -8.68 -6.09
CA PRO A 255 -5.09 -8.22 -4.83
C PRO A 255 -6.57 -7.86 -4.99
N GLU A 256 -7.40 -8.26 -4.02
CA GLU A 256 -8.87 -8.14 -4.11
C GLU A 256 -9.33 -6.68 -4.24
N PHE A 257 -8.58 -5.74 -3.66
CA PHE A 257 -8.84 -4.30 -3.79
C PHE A 257 -8.66 -3.78 -5.23
N LEU A 258 -7.82 -4.41 -6.05
CA LEU A 258 -7.62 -4.06 -7.46
C LEU A 258 -8.68 -4.69 -8.39
N LEU A 259 -9.42 -5.72 -7.94
CA LEU A 259 -10.49 -6.34 -8.74
C LEU A 259 -11.73 -5.45 -8.85
N ASN A 260 -11.99 -4.62 -7.84
CA ASN A 260 -13.15 -3.73 -7.76
C ASN A 260 -13.15 -2.60 -8.82
N PHE A 261 -12.01 -2.36 -9.48
CA PHE A 261 -11.90 -1.39 -10.57
C PHE A 261 -12.25 -1.97 -11.95
N LYS A 262 -12.14 -3.30 -12.14
CA LYS A 262 -12.47 -3.94 -13.43
C LYS A 262 -13.97 -4.05 -13.70
N THR A 263 -14.80 -4.06 -12.66
CA THR A 263 -16.27 -4.16 -12.77
C THR A 263 -16.93 -2.85 -13.23
N LYS A 264 -16.19 -1.73 -13.30
CA LYS A 264 -16.70 -0.42 -13.75
C LYS A 264 -16.43 -0.10 -15.24
N GLY A 265 -15.94 -1.03 -16.05
CA GLY A 265 -15.89 -0.85 -17.52
C GLY A 265 -14.88 0.18 -18.05
N LEU A 266 -13.86 0.56 -17.27
CA LEU A 266 -12.81 1.47 -17.72
C LEU A 266 -11.72 0.73 -18.51
N VAL A 267 -11.91 0.65 -19.82
CA VAL A 267 -10.81 0.49 -20.78
C VAL A 267 -10.31 1.90 -21.09
N PHE A 268 -9.21 2.32 -20.47
CA PHE A 268 -8.68 3.66 -20.68
C PHE A 268 -7.97 3.76 -22.03
N VAL A 269 -8.53 4.61 -22.89
CA VAL A 269 -8.01 5.11 -24.16
C VAL A 269 -7.33 6.47 -23.92
N ASP A 270 -6.23 6.68 -24.65
CA ASP A 270 -5.49 7.92 -24.95
C ASP A 270 -4.94 8.85 -23.85
N ILE A 271 -3.60 8.99 -23.90
CA ILE A 271 -2.72 9.83 -23.06
C ILE A 271 -2.80 11.34 -23.43
N LYS A 272 -3.66 11.75 -24.37
CA LYS A 272 -3.75 13.16 -24.81
C LYS A 272 -4.74 14.06 -24.06
N MET A 273 -5.50 13.55 -23.08
CA MET A 273 -6.46 14.36 -22.31
C MET A 273 -6.03 14.71 -20.88
N LEU A 274 -4.74 14.62 -20.53
CA LEU A 274 -4.27 14.81 -19.15
C LEU A 274 -4.27 16.26 -18.63
N VAL A 275 -4.66 17.26 -19.43
CA VAL A 275 -4.54 18.68 -19.03
C VAL A 275 -5.79 19.21 -18.32
N HIS A 276 -6.93 18.50 -18.31
CA HIS A 276 -8.17 19.01 -17.70
C HIS A 276 -8.96 17.92 -16.96
N MET A 277 -8.37 17.23 -15.97
CA MET A 277 -9.15 16.39 -15.07
C MET A 277 -9.75 17.21 -13.92
N PRO A 278 -11.07 17.10 -13.64
CA PRO A 278 -11.64 17.67 -12.43
C PRO A 278 -11.09 16.95 -11.20
N VAL A 279 -10.79 17.71 -10.13
CA VAL A 279 -10.25 17.24 -8.84
C VAL A 279 -11.01 16.03 -8.28
N THR A 280 -12.28 15.86 -8.64
CA THR A 280 -13.16 14.76 -8.24
C THR A 280 -12.72 13.37 -8.74
N GLU A 281 -12.11 13.25 -9.92
CA GLU A 281 -11.66 11.94 -10.45
C GLU A 281 -10.27 11.54 -9.89
N ILE A 282 -9.40 12.51 -9.62
CA ILE A 282 -8.18 12.31 -8.82
C ILE A 282 -8.59 11.77 -7.43
N MET A 283 -9.61 12.37 -6.81
CA MET A 283 -10.13 11.94 -5.50
C MET A 283 -10.73 10.53 -5.51
N GLN A 284 -11.37 10.07 -6.59
CA GLN A 284 -11.90 8.69 -6.67
C GLN A 284 -10.79 7.63 -6.71
N GLY A 285 -9.66 7.91 -7.35
CA GLY A 285 -8.49 7.01 -7.35
C GLY A 285 -7.79 6.92 -5.98
N TYR A 286 -7.86 7.98 -5.17
CA TYR A 286 -7.35 7.99 -3.80
C TYR A 286 -8.36 7.40 -2.79
N ASN A 287 -9.66 7.58 -2.99
CA ASN A 287 -10.70 7.12 -2.06
C ASN A 287 -10.78 5.59 -1.88
N ASP A 288 -10.33 4.82 -2.87
CA ASP A 288 -10.27 3.35 -2.81
C ASP A 288 -8.91 2.82 -2.27
N ASP A 289 -7.93 3.71 -2.05
CA ASP A 289 -6.53 3.40 -1.73
C ASP A 289 -6.20 3.74 -0.25
N ASP A 290 -6.90 3.11 0.71
CA ASP A 290 -6.71 3.29 2.18
C ASP A 290 -5.41 2.62 2.71
N PHE A 291 -4.33 2.68 1.94
CA PHE A 291 -3.07 1.98 2.18
C PHE A 291 -2.45 2.29 3.58
N PHE A 292 -2.64 3.52 4.07
CA PHE A 292 -2.19 3.96 5.41
C PHE A 292 -3.34 4.15 6.42
N GLY A 293 -4.55 3.72 6.08
CA GLY A 293 -5.72 3.86 6.96
C GLY A 293 -6.22 5.30 7.17
N VAL A 294 -5.80 6.26 6.33
CA VAL A 294 -6.04 7.71 6.49
C VAL A 294 -7.39 8.16 5.92
N HIS A 295 -8.00 7.42 4.98
CA HIS A 295 -9.28 7.83 4.37
C HIS A 295 -10.45 7.76 5.35
N ALA A 296 -10.36 6.93 6.39
CA ALA A 296 -11.34 6.87 7.49
C ALA A 296 -11.14 7.96 8.56
N ALA A 297 -10.17 8.86 8.39
CA ALA A 297 -9.94 9.99 9.29
C ALA A 297 -10.78 11.19 8.85
N THR A 298 -12.08 11.22 9.13
CA THR A 298 -12.83 12.49 9.09
C THR A 298 -12.57 13.24 10.39
N GLU A 299 -11.39 13.87 10.48
CA GLU A 299 -10.99 14.60 11.68
C GLU A 299 -11.69 15.97 11.72
N THR A 300 -12.76 15.98 12.52
CA THR A 300 -13.36 17.04 13.37
C THR A 300 -12.90 18.50 13.23
N GLN A 301 -13.83 19.40 13.56
CA GLN A 301 -13.62 20.85 13.75
C GLN A 301 -12.29 21.18 14.45
N LEU A 302 -11.74 22.37 14.17
CA LEU A 302 -10.47 22.84 14.75
C LEU A 302 -10.42 22.48 16.24
N PRO A 303 -9.40 21.76 16.72
CA PRO A 303 -9.26 21.46 18.14
C PRO A 303 -9.38 22.76 18.96
N ARG A 304 -10.08 22.75 20.10
CA ARG A 304 -10.23 23.93 21.01
C ARG A 304 -8.89 24.62 21.33
N GLN A 305 -7.79 23.89 21.27
CA GLN A 305 -6.43 24.40 21.41
C GLN A 305 -6.06 25.43 20.32
N MET A 306 -6.52 25.21 19.09
CA MET A 306 -6.31 26.08 17.93
C MET A 306 -7.22 27.31 17.96
N GLU A 307 -8.47 27.19 18.42
CA GLU A 307 -9.31 28.37 18.67
C GLU A 307 -8.65 29.26 19.71
N ALA A 308 -8.15 28.68 20.81
CA ALA A 308 -7.41 29.42 21.81
C ALA A 308 -6.07 29.99 21.28
N ALA A 309 -5.40 29.31 20.33
CA ALA A 309 -4.21 29.83 19.65
C ALA A 309 -4.53 31.00 18.72
N LYS A 310 -5.65 30.94 17.97
CA LYS A 310 -6.18 32.06 17.18
C LYS A 310 -6.51 33.26 18.09
N THR A 311 -7.21 33.03 19.20
CA THR A 311 -7.49 34.07 20.21
C THR A 311 -6.20 34.64 20.83
N LEU A 312 -5.19 33.80 21.05
CA LEU A 312 -3.90 34.26 21.57
C LEU A 312 -3.17 35.14 20.55
N ARG A 313 -3.13 34.73 19.27
CA ARG A 313 -2.51 35.51 18.19
C ARG A 313 -3.27 36.80 17.88
N SER A 314 -4.60 36.77 17.88
CA SER A 314 -5.42 37.96 17.64
C SER A 314 -5.25 39.01 18.75
N ARG A 315 -5.26 38.60 20.02
CA ARG A 315 -4.98 39.48 21.18
C ARG A 315 -3.59 40.13 21.12
N ILE A 316 -2.63 39.47 20.47
CA ILE A 316 -1.27 39.98 20.30
C ILE A 316 -1.18 40.98 19.15
N LYS A 317 -1.74 40.66 17.98
CA LYS A 317 -1.85 41.63 16.87
C LYS A 317 -2.57 42.90 17.33
N GLU A 318 -3.56 42.76 18.20
CA GLU A 318 -4.27 43.89 18.80
C GLU A 318 -3.42 44.66 19.84
N ARG A 319 -2.58 43.99 20.63
CA ARG A 319 -1.60 44.63 21.53
C ARG A 319 -0.46 45.33 20.80
N GLU A 320 0.05 44.76 19.71
CA GLU A 320 1.09 45.36 18.88
C GLU A 320 0.58 46.59 18.13
N ARG A 321 -0.67 46.54 17.64
CA ARG A 321 -1.37 47.72 17.08
C ARG A 321 -1.66 48.81 18.12
N ARG A 322 -1.71 48.47 19.41
CA ARG A 322 -1.96 49.40 20.53
C ARG A 322 -0.68 49.88 21.23
N ARG A 323 0.53 49.47 20.80
CA ARG A 323 1.77 50.09 21.29
C ARG A 323 1.89 51.49 20.68
N PRO A 324 1.90 52.57 21.48
CA PRO A 324 2.22 53.89 20.95
C PRO A 324 3.68 53.90 20.50
N CYS A 325 3.96 54.46 19.32
CA CYS A 325 5.30 54.90 18.94
C CYS A 325 5.69 56.04 19.90
N ASN A 326 6.36 55.73 21.00
CA ASN A 326 7.05 56.71 21.82
C ASN A 326 8.54 56.31 21.88
N GLU A 327 9.27 56.64 20.82
CA GLU A 327 10.65 57.09 20.98
C GLU A 327 10.58 58.60 21.17
N GLU A 328 10.82 59.03 22.41
CA GLU A 328 11.54 60.26 22.81
C GLU A 328 11.17 60.61 24.27
N GLY A 329 12.19 60.97 25.06
CA GLY A 329 12.01 61.73 26.30
C GLY A 329 12.13 60.95 27.61
N CYS A 330 13.37 60.74 28.05
CA CYS A 330 13.72 60.44 29.44
C CYS A 330 13.49 61.66 30.34
N SER A 331 12.82 61.50 31.49
CA SER A 331 13.22 62.13 32.77
C SER A 331 12.28 61.81 33.94
N THR A 332 12.85 61.16 34.96
CA THR A 332 12.68 61.41 36.42
C THR A 332 11.29 61.51 37.06
N SER A 333 10.97 60.59 38.00
CA SER A 333 11.12 60.83 39.47
C SER A 333 10.19 59.96 40.35
N ASN A 334 10.82 59.31 41.34
CA ASN A 334 10.41 58.98 42.72
C ASN A 334 8.93 58.82 43.14
N ARG A 335 8.64 57.65 43.78
CA ARG A 335 8.23 57.46 45.21
C ARG A 335 7.89 55.95 45.42
N ARG A 336 8.62 55.20 46.28
CA ARG A 336 8.33 54.86 47.71
C ARG A 336 6.85 54.52 47.97
N SER A 337 6.43 53.46 48.68
CA SER A 337 7.06 52.41 49.49
C SER A 337 5.91 51.51 50.06
N THR A 338 6.25 50.36 50.66
CA THR A 338 5.60 49.72 51.86
C THR A 338 4.15 49.19 51.70
N ASP A 339 3.69 48.02 52.16
CA ASP A 339 4.15 47.03 53.14
C ASP A 339 3.41 45.68 52.99
N TYR A 340 4.04 44.62 53.53
CA TYR A 340 3.56 43.50 54.36
C TYR A 340 2.06 43.49 54.76
N ASP A 341 1.33 42.38 54.97
CA ASP A 341 1.70 41.12 55.61
C ASP A 341 0.53 40.08 55.60
N THR A 342 0.87 38.84 55.97
CA THR A 342 0.06 37.79 56.64
C THR A 342 -1.01 36.92 55.95
N ILE A 343 -0.61 35.64 55.92
CA ILE A 343 -1.27 34.32 55.95
C ILE A 343 -2.57 34.23 56.80
N THR A 344 -3.55 33.42 56.36
CA THR A 344 -4.21 32.37 57.19
C THR A 344 -5.09 31.41 56.37
N ASN A 345 -5.18 30.18 56.91
CA ASN A 345 -5.78 28.94 56.40
C ASN A 345 -7.31 28.98 56.26
N TYR A 346 -7.89 28.07 55.45
CA TYR A 346 -8.97 27.15 55.88
C TYR A 346 -9.21 26.04 54.84
N SER A 347 -9.60 24.88 55.38
CA SER A 347 -9.84 23.59 54.74
C SER A 347 -11.31 23.37 54.35
N ALA A 348 -11.48 22.64 53.23
CA ALA A 348 -12.44 21.56 52.94
C ALA A 348 -13.98 21.73 53.10
N GLU A 349 -14.65 21.19 52.07
CA GLU A 349 -16.01 20.59 52.01
C GLU A 349 -17.21 21.40 51.47
N ASP A 350 -17.80 20.79 50.42
CA ASP A 350 -19.22 20.68 50.07
C ASP A 350 -20.05 21.90 49.62
N LEU A 351 -20.45 21.91 48.33
CA LEU A 351 -21.81 21.56 47.89
C LEU A 351 -22.07 21.89 46.41
N ASP A 352 -22.57 20.88 45.71
CA ASP A 352 -23.23 20.94 44.42
C ASP A 352 -24.60 21.63 44.57
N ARG A 353 -24.90 22.65 43.75
CA ARG A 353 -26.27 23.01 43.28
C ARG A 353 -26.27 24.19 42.28
N THR A 354 -26.91 23.89 41.16
CA THR A 354 -27.50 24.73 40.10
C THR A 354 -28.02 26.13 40.46
N CYS A 355 -27.79 27.13 39.59
CA CYS A 355 -28.72 28.18 39.10
C CYS A 355 -27.95 29.06 38.06
N VAL A 356 -28.32 29.09 36.77
CA VAL A 356 -29.30 29.97 36.07
C VAL A 356 -28.97 31.48 36.13
N HIS A 357 -29.01 32.11 34.95
CA HIS A 357 -28.54 33.43 34.52
C HIS A 357 -28.80 34.65 35.41
N SER A 358 -27.86 35.61 35.42
CA SER A 358 -28.05 36.97 34.86
C SER A 358 -26.76 37.81 34.92
N ASN A 359 -26.52 38.59 33.88
CA ASN A 359 -25.37 39.49 33.68
C ASN A 359 -25.44 40.73 34.59
N SER A 360 -24.30 41.17 35.13
CA SER A 360 -23.88 42.58 35.08
C SER A 360 -22.42 42.77 35.54
N ASP A 361 -21.63 43.38 34.64
CA ASP A 361 -20.53 44.32 34.88
C ASP A 361 -19.60 44.12 36.10
N CYS A 362 -18.63 43.21 36.00
CA CYS A 362 -17.40 43.30 36.82
C CYS A 362 -16.14 42.57 36.27
N ASP A 363 -16.09 42.18 34.99
CA ASP A 363 -15.02 41.29 34.48
C ASP A 363 -13.73 41.96 33.96
N ASN A 364 -13.65 43.30 33.93
CA ASN A 364 -12.49 43.96 33.30
C ASN A 364 -11.24 44.12 34.19
N LYS A 365 -11.26 43.73 35.47
CA LYS A 365 -10.09 43.83 36.36
C LYS A 365 -9.42 42.50 36.73
N VAL A 366 -10.03 41.35 36.43
CA VAL A 366 -9.46 40.02 36.77
C VAL A 366 -8.63 39.42 35.62
N VAL A 367 -8.69 39.99 34.41
CA VAL A 367 -8.04 39.40 33.22
C VAL A 367 -6.60 39.90 33.00
N GLU A 368 -6.19 41.03 33.60
CA GLU A 368 -4.85 41.60 33.40
C GLU A 368 -3.73 40.73 34.01
N SER A 369 -4.00 40.00 35.10
CA SER A 369 -3.00 39.16 35.77
C SER A 369 -2.67 37.89 34.97
N ASN A 370 -3.62 37.28 34.26
CA ASN A 370 -3.43 35.96 33.62
C ASN A 370 -2.61 35.96 32.31
N ALA A 371 -2.39 37.12 31.69
CA ALA A 371 -1.67 37.21 30.42
C ALA A 371 -0.14 37.04 30.57
N HIS A 372 0.41 37.29 31.78
CA HIS A 372 1.85 37.19 32.03
C HIS A 372 2.33 35.75 32.31
N TYR A 373 1.40 34.82 32.59
CA TYR A 373 1.73 33.51 33.16
C TYR A 373 1.84 32.34 32.15
N ASN A 374 1.58 32.55 30.86
CA ASN A 374 1.71 31.50 29.82
C ASN A 374 2.69 31.89 28.70
N THR A 375 3.75 32.64 29.05
CA THR A 375 4.79 33.07 28.09
C THR A 375 5.41 31.92 27.34
N GLY A 376 5.58 30.75 27.96
CA GLY A 376 6.18 29.62 27.29
C GLY A 376 5.25 28.90 26.32
N LEU A 377 3.95 28.82 26.60
CA LEU A 377 2.97 28.34 25.62
C LEU A 377 2.95 29.23 24.38
N TRP A 378 2.99 30.55 24.58
CA TRP A 378 3.11 31.51 23.48
C TRP A 378 4.37 31.29 22.64
N ARG A 379 5.54 31.18 23.27
CA ARG A 379 6.82 30.91 22.58
C ARG A 379 6.81 29.60 21.78
N ILE A 380 6.09 28.58 22.25
CA ILE A 380 5.93 27.31 21.51
C ILE A 380 5.09 27.54 20.26
N TRP A 381 3.94 28.23 20.38
CA TRP A 381 3.02 28.44 19.26
C TRP A 381 3.49 29.49 18.25
N GLU A 382 4.30 30.46 18.67
CA GLU A 382 4.96 31.41 17.78
C GLU A 382 5.92 30.70 16.80
N LYS A 383 6.54 29.61 17.26
CA LYS A 383 7.45 28.78 16.47
C LYS A 383 6.76 27.80 15.51
N ILE A 384 5.43 27.79 15.49
CA ILE A 384 4.62 26.93 14.61
C ILE A 384 4.05 27.78 13.48
N ASP A 385 4.23 27.33 12.24
CA ASP A 385 3.62 27.97 11.08
C ASP A 385 2.09 27.87 11.14
N SER A 386 1.40 28.99 10.98
CA SER A 386 -0.06 29.03 10.98
C SER A 386 -0.65 28.66 9.63
N VAL A 387 -0.41 27.43 9.22
CA VAL A 387 -0.94 26.87 7.97
C VAL A 387 -2.47 26.94 7.87
N TRP A 388 -3.17 27.00 8.99
CA TRP A 388 -4.63 27.15 9.06
C TRP A 388 -5.13 28.60 8.84
N GLU A 389 -4.22 29.56 8.69
CA GLU A 389 -4.51 30.96 8.32
C GLU A 389 -4.11 31.25 6.86
N MET A 390 -3.46 30.30 6.19
CA MET A 390 -2.93 30.46 4.84
C MET A 390 -3.97 30.10 3.77
N SER A 391 -3.89 30.75 2.61
CA SER A 391 -4.59 30.30 1.40
C SER A 391 -3.95 29.01 0.85
N ASP A 392 -4.64 28.35 -0.07
CA ASP A 392 -4.12 27.14 -0.72
C ASP A 392 -2.83 27.46 -1.49
N GLU A 393 -2.73 28.64 -2.14
CA GLU A 393 -1.54 29.12 -2.85
C GLU A 393 -0.36 29.36 -1.89
N GLN A 394 -0.60 30.07 -0.78
CA GLN A 394 0.42 30.29 0.25
C GLN A 394 0.93 28.97 0.84
N LEU A 395 0.03 28.00 1.01
CA LEU A 395 0.41 26.68 1.48
C LEU A 395 1.25 25.92 0.45
N VAL A 396 0.98 26.06 -0.85
CA VAL A 396 1.85 25.52 -1.92
C VAL A 396 3.25 26.11 -1.81
N ASP A 397 3.38 27.43 -1.70
CA ASP A 397 4.70 28.10 -1.59
C ASP A 397 5.47 27.62 -0.36
N VAL A 398 4.80 27.48 0.78
CA VAL A 398 5.40 26.93 2.01
C VAL A 398 5.87 25.49 1.79
N MET A 399 5.09 24.65 1.11
CA MET A 399 5.44 23.26 0.84
C MET A 399 6.58 23.14 -0.17
N VAL A 400 6.61 23.96 -1.23
CA VAL A 400 7.71 23.98 -2.22
C VAL A 400 9.04 24.33 -1.54
N ASN A 401 9.04 25.30 -0.62
CA ASN A 401 10.23 25.65 0.16
C ASN A 401 10.63 24.60 1.21
N ARG A 402 9.85 23.53 1.35
CA ARG A 402 10.08 22.42 2.31
C ARG A 402 10.37 21.10 1.62
N ILE A 403 10.84 21.12 0.37
CA ILE A 403 11.39 19.93 -0.29
C ILE A 403 12.69 19.55 0.42
N ILE A 404 12.73 18.33 0.95
CA ILE A 404 13.88 17.79 1.70
C ILE A 404 14.61 16.68 0.94
N TYR A 405 14.00 16.16 -0.12
CA TYR A 405 14.60 15.16 -0.99
C TYR A 405 13.90 15.17 -2.35
N GLU A 406 14.66 15.06 -3.42
CA GLU A 406 14.14 14.92 -4.77
C GLU A 406 15.10 14.10 -5.63
N ASP A 407 14.59 13.08 -6.32
CA ASP A 407 15.30 12.35 -7.36
C ASP A 407 14.42 12.14 -8.61
N GLY A 408 14.83 11.23 -9.50
CA GLY A 408 14.09 10.95 -10.73
C GLY A 408 12.71 10.32 -10.51
N GLU A 409 12.46 9.69 -9.36
CA GLU A 409 11.25 8.91 -9.09
C GLU A 409 10.48 9.36 -7.85
N LEU A 410 11.17 9.93 -6.86
CA LEU A 410 10.65 10.27 -5.54
C LEU A 410 10.86 11.76 -5.23
N ILE A 411 9.94 12.30 -4.44
CA ILE A 411 10.05 13.62 -3.83
C ILE A 411 9.49 13.57 -2.41
N ALA A 412 10.20 14.19 -1.46
CA ALA A 412 9.80 14.24 -0.07
C ALA A 412 9.74 15.67 0.45
N PHE A 413 8.75 15.92 1.30
CA PHE A 413 8.53 17.22 1.93
C PHE A 413 8.58 17.10 3.45
N ASP A 414 9.03 18.17 4.12
CA ASP A 414 8.88 18.33 5.57
C ASP A 414 7.50 18.89 5.91
N LYS A 415 6.55 18.01 6.25
CA LYS A 415 5.16 18.40 6.53
C LYS A 415 5.07 19.26 7.80
N PRO A 416 4.51 20.48 7.71
CA PRO A 416 4.24 21.31 8.88
C PRO A 416 3.21 20.68 9.83
N TYR A 417 3.18 21.20 11.05
CA TYR A 417 2.20 20.83 12.08
C TYR A 417 0.78 21.25 11.63
N GLN A 418 -0.22 20.41 11.92
CA GLN A 418 -1.65 20.65 11.64
C GLN A 418 -2.06 20.70 10.16
N VAL A 419 -1.19 20.33 9.22
CA VAL A 419 -1.61 20.05 7.84
C VAL A 419 -2.25 18.66 7.78
N ALA A 420 -3.54 18.63 7.43
CA ALA A 420 -4.29 17.40 7.23
C ALA A 420 -3.92 16.74 5.90
N PHE A 421 -4.15 15.44 5.81
CA PHE A 421 -3.93 14.73 4.55
C PHE A 421 -5.12 14.89 3.60
N CYS A 422 -6.31 14.54 4.06
CA CYS A 422 -7.57 14.57 3.29
C CYS A 422 -8.76 14.99 4.17
N ASN A 423 -9.89 15.34 3.54
CA ASN A 423 -11.20 15.57 4.20
C ASN A 423 -11.20 16.70 5.23
N ALA A 424 -10.32 17.69 5.08
CA ALA A 424 -10.30 18.81 6.00
C ALA A 424 -11.39 19.82 5.61
N PRO A 425 -12.05 20.47 6.58
CA PRO A 425 -12.89 21.63 6.28
C PRO A 425 -12.09 22.71 5.54
N ARG A 426 -12.77 23.53 4.72
CA ARG A 426 -12.13 24.58 3.91
C ARG A 426 -11.22 25.54 4.69
N ASN A 427 -11.49 25.75 5.98
CA ASN A 427 -10.72 26.63 6.86
C ASN A 427 -9.50 25.96 7.54
N GLN A 428 -9.04 24.82 7.03
CA GLN A 428 -7.86 24.10 7.51
C GLN A 428 -6.94 23.75 6.33
N ALA A 429 -5.65 23.56 6.59
CA ALA A 429 -4.69 23.14 5.57
C ALA A 429 -4.83 21.66 5.22
N GLU A 430 -4.81 21.31 3.93
CA GLU A 430 -4.95 19.93 3.44
C GLU A 430 -4.03 19.65 2.25
N ILE A 431 -3.27 18.56 2.32
CA ILE A 431 -2.33 18.14 1.27
C ILE A 431 -3.05 17.76 -0.02
N LEU A 432 -4.10 16.93 0.01
CA LEU A 432 -4.77 16.47 -1.22
C LEU A 432 -5.37 17.61 -2.03
N ARG A 433 -5.87 18.65 -1.36
CA ARG A 433 -6.46 19.82 -2.01
C ARG A 433 -5.43 20.63 -2.81
N ILE A 434 -4.25 20.84 -2.24
CA ILE A 434 -3.17 21.57 -2.91
C ILE A 434 -2.33 20.69 -3.87
N LEU A 435 -2.50 19.37 -3.82
CA LEU A 435 -1.64 18.42 -4.53
C LEU A 435 -1.52 18.69 -6.05
N PRO A 436 -2.59 19.06 -6.78
CA PRO A 436 -2.47 19.39 -8.20
C PRO A 436 -1.57 20.60 -8.45
N GLN A 437 -1.78 21.69 -7.70
CA GLN A 437 -0.97 22.91 -7.80
C GLN A 437 0.47 22.65 -7.38
N LEU A 438 0.68 21.92 -6.29
CA LEU A 438 2.01 21.51 -5.81
C LEU A 438 2.74 20.67 -6.86
N SER A 439 2.05 19.71 -7.50
CA SER A 439 2.62 18.86 -8.55
C SER A 439 3.09 19.67 -9.75
N SER A 440 2.31 20.67 -10.18
CA SER A 440 2.68 21.55 -11.30
C SER A 440 3.94 22.37 -11.03
N HIS A 441 4.20 22.76 -9.78
CA HIS A 441 5.40 23.52 -9.41
C HIS A 441 6.67 22.67 -9.36
N VAL A 442 6.55 21.39 -9.00
CA VAL A 442 7.71 20.51 -8.75
C VAL A 442 7.95 19.47 -9.84
N SER A 443 6.99 19.23 -10.74
CA SER A 443 7.12 18.24 -11.82
C SER A 443 7.05 18.91 -13.20
N PRO A 444 8.20 19.09 -13.91
CA PRO A 444 8.26 19.77 -15.21
C PRO A 444 7.49 19.07 -16.35
N ARG A 445 7.09 17.81 -16.15
CA ARG A 445 6.41 16.98 -17.17
C ARG A 445 4.89 16.92 -17.02
N GLY A 446 4.31 17.70 -16.10
CA GLY A 446 2.86 17.70 -15.85
C GLY A 446 2.33 16.41 -15.23
N SER A 447 3.19 15.57 -14.64
CA SER A 447 2.75 14.38 -13.91
C SER A 447 2.31 14.73 -12.50
N ILE A 448 1.13 14.26 -12.10
CA ILE A 448 0.60 14.42 -10.74
C ILE A 448 1.43 13.57 -9.78
N LEU A 449 1.80 14.13 -8.63
CA LEU A 449 2.49 13.39 -7.58
C LEU A 449 1.58 12.33 -6.97
N HIS A 450 2.14 11.16 -6.72
CA HIS A 450 1.46 10.00 -6.17
C HIS A 450 1.90 9.73 -4.73
N ILE A 451 0.97 9.68 -3.79
CA ILE A 451 1.31 9.55 -2.36
C ILE A 451 1.92 8.19 -2.07
N VAL A 452 3.09 8.19 -1.42
CA VAL A 452 3.80 7.00 -0.96
C VAL A 452 3.79 6.87 0.54
N LYS A 453 3.88 7.96 1.31
CA LYS A 453 3.80 7.95 2.78
C LYS A 453 3.21 9.26 3.28
N SER A 454 2.18 9.14 4.11
CA SER A 454 1.59 10.25 4.85
C SER A 454 1.72 10.03 6.36
N ILE A 455 1.53 11.11 7.13
CA ILE A 455 1.53 11.07 8.60
C ILE A 455 0.30 11.82 9.12
N SER A 456 -0.06 11.58 10.38
CA SER A 456 -1.24 12.20 10.99
C SER A 456 -1.16 13.72 11.00
N LYS A 457 -2.31 14.39 11.00
CA LYS A 457 -2.43 15.86 11.02
C LYS A 457 -1.55 16.53 12.08
N PRO A 458 -1.55 16.09 13.36
CA PRO A 458 -0.68 16.68 14.39
C PRO A 458 0.77 16.17 14.36
N ALA A 459 1.12 15.18 13.54
CA ALA A 459 2.52 14.79 13.37
C ALA A 459 3.23 15.74 12.37
N THR A 460 4.55 15.85 12.49
CA THR A 460 5.42 16.65 11.60
C THR A 460 6.48 15.78 10.95
N GLY A 461 7.19 16.31 9.95
CA GLY A 461 8.30 15.61 9.31
C GLY A 461 7.94 14.99 7.97
N ILE A 462 8.66 13.94 7.60
CA ILE A 462 8.72 13.44 6.22
C ILE A 462 7.33 12.97 5.74
N ILE A 463 6.90 13.50 4.60
CA ILE A 463 5.89 12.88 3.73
C ILE A 463 6.54 12.58 2.38
N LEU A 464 6.21 11.44 1.79
CA LEU A 464 6.86 10.92 0.58
C LEU A 464 5.86 10.77 -0.55
N PHE A 465 6.27 11.19 -1.73
CA PHE A 465 5.52 11.05 -2.97
C PHE A 465 6.40 10.44 -4.06
N ALA A 466 5.76 9.76 -5.00
CA ALA A 466 6.36 9.29 -6.23
C ALA A 466 5.92 10.16 -7.40
N LYS A 467 6.83 10.42 -8.33
CA LYS A 467 6.59 11.21 -9.55
C LYS A 467 5.79 10.44 -10.61
N ASN A 468 5.68 9.12 -10.46
CA ASN A 468 4.92 8.23 -11.33
C ASN A 468 4.33 7.03 -10.55
N ARG A 469 3.28 6.41 -11.10
CA ARG A 469 2.55 5.31 -10.45
C ARG A 469 3.39 4.05 -10.24
N SER A 470 4.32 3.73 -11.15
CA SER A 470 5.19 2.56 -11.02
C SER A 470 6.12 2.69 -9.80
N ALA A 471 6.70 3.86 -9.59
CA ALA A 471 7.50 4.17 -8.40
C ALA A 471 6.65 4.15 -7.12
N GLN A 472 5.40 4.62 -7.18
CA GLN A 472 4.48 4.54 -6.04
C GLN A 472 4.24 3.08 -5.61
N GLU A 473 3.93 2.21 -6.56
CA GLU A 473 3.65 0.79 -6.31
C GLU A 473 4.88 0.06 -5.76
N ARG A 474 6.06 0.29 -6.35
CA ARG A 474 7.33 -0.25 -5.83
C ARG A 474 7.60 0.20 -4.40
N MET A 475 7.43 1.50 -4.12
CA MET A 475 7.65 2.01 -2.77
C MET A 475 6.65 1.44 -1.77
N LYS A 476 5.35 1.38 -2.11
CA LYS A 476 4.32 0.73 -1.29
C LYS A 476 4.69 -0.72 -0.97
N ALA A 477 5.20 -1.48 -1.95
CA ALA A 477 5.68 -2.85 -1.72
C ALA A 477 6.88 -2.89 -0.74
N LEU A 478 7.83 -1.97 -0.84
CA LEU A 478 8.96 -1.89 0.11
C LEU A 478 8.51 -1.59 1.55
N TYR A 479 7.50 -0.72 1.74
CA TYR A 479 6.89 -0.48 3.04
C TYR A 479 6.21 -1.75 3.59
N ASN A 480 5.40 -2.43 2.78
CA ASN A 480 4.69 -3.64 3.20
C ASN A 480 5.63 -4.78 3.61
N ASN A 481 6.73 -4.93 2.87
CA ASN A 481 7.73 -5.96 3.14
C ASN A 481 8.72 -5.58 4.25
N GLY A 482 8.59 -4.38 4.85
CA GLY A 482 9.43 -3.95 5.97
C GLY A 482 10.87 -3.56 5.59
N PHE A 483 11.12 -3.26 4.31
CA PHE A 483 12.43 -2.81 3.80
C PHE A 483 12.69 -1.31 4.01
N VAL A 484 11.66 -0.57 4.44
CA VAL A 484 11.77 0.85 4.80
C VAL A 484 11.79 0.99 6.31
N LYS A 485 12.88 1.54 6.86
CA LYS A 485 12.94 1.90 8.29
C LYS A 485 12.52 3.35 8.46
N GLN A 486 11.64 3.61 9.41
CA GLN A 486 11.16 4.95 9.72
C GLN A 486 11.52 5.28 11.16
N TYR A 487 12.24 6.38 11.35
CA TYR A 487 12.75 6.83 12.63
C TYR A 487 11.96 8.06 13.07
N TYR A 488 11.12 7.86 14.08
CA TYR A 488 10.36 8.91 14.72
C TYR A 488 11.11 9.45 15.93
N ARG A 489 10.89 10.73 16.22
CA ARG A 489 11.23 11.40 17.46
C ARG A 489 9.95 11.75 18.20
N ILE A 490 9.85 11.30 19.44
CA ILE A 490 8.69 11.57 20.29
C ILE A 490 9.13 12.11 21.65
N LEU A 491 8.26 12.92 22.23
CA LEU A 491 8.38 13.40 23.60
C LEU A 491 7.19 12.88 24.40
N THR A 492 7.44 12.09 25.43
CA THR A 492 6.40 11.46 26.24
C THR A 492 6.37 11.98 27.67
N ASN A 493 5.18 11.86 28.25
CA ASN A 493 5.00 11.90 29.69
C ASN A 493 5.41 10.53 30.26
N MET A 494 6.15 10.54 31.37
CA MET A 494 6.75 9.38 32.03
C MET A 494 7.92 8.72 31.28
N LYS A 495 8.66 7.90 32.01
CA LYS A 495 9.73 7.02 31.49
C LYS A 495 9.18 5.61 31.27
N PRO A 496 9.48 4.94 30.14
CA PRO A 496 9.20 3.51 30.00
C PRO A 496 10.03 2.68 31.00
N LYS A 497 9.58 1.46 31.30
CA LYS A 497 10.27 0.54 32.22
C LYS A 497 11.68 0.18 31.76
N HIS A 498 11.88 0.06 30.45
CA HIS A 498 13.15 -0.28 29.83
C HIS A 498 13.61 0.89 28.96
N ASP A 499 14.92 1.13 28.89
CA ASP A 499 15.48 2.20 28.06
C ASP A 499 15.43 1.84 26.57
N GLU A 500 15.51 0.55 26.23
CA GLU A 500 15.34 0.02 24.88
C GLU A 500 14.45 -1.23 24.92
N ALA A 501 13.41 -1.26 24.09
CA ALA A 501 12.59 -2.47 23.92
C ALA A 501 11.80 -2.44 22.60
N VAL A 502 11.10 -3.55 22.32
CA VAL A 502 10.15 -3.67 21.22
C VAL A 502 8.74 -3.83 21.78
N ILE A 503 7.84 -2.91 21.41
CA ILE A 503 6.41 -3.02 21.68
C ILE A 503 5.80 -3.82 20.53
N HIS A 504 5.38 -5.06 20.81
CA HIS A 504 4.73 -5.95 19.86
C HIS A 504 3.30 -6.27 20.31
N ILE A 505 2.52 -5.22 20.52
CA ILE A 505 1.11 -5.32 20.89
C ILE A 505 0.29 -5.17 19.59
N PRO A 506 -0.45 -6.20 19.15
CA PRO A 506 -1.34 -6.10 17.99
C PRO A 506 -2.43 -5.04 18.21
N LEU A 507 -2.85 -4.38 17.14
CA LEU A 507 -3.81 -3.28 17.21
C LEU A 507 -5.08 -3.57 16.40
N ILE A 508 -6.23 -3.14 16.91
CA ILE A 508 -7.52 -3.21 16.23
C ILE A 508 -7.94 -1.81 15.82
N LYS A 509 -8.36 -1.63 14.56
CA LYS A 509 -8.97 -0.39 14.08
C LYS A 509 -10.45 -0.37 14.45
N CYS A 510 -10.82 0.42 15.45
CA CYS A 510 -12.21 0.59 15.88
C CYS A 510 -12.78 1.89 15.31
N LYS A 511 -13.92 1.80 14.61
CA LYS A 511 -14.66 2.98 14.17
C LYS A 511 -15.46 3.55 15.34
N ARG A 512 -15.35 4.85 15.59
CA ARG A 512 -16.18 5.63 16.53
C ARG A 512 -16.70 6.84 15.76
N ASP A 513 -18.00 6.85 15.50
CA ASP A 513 -18.66 7.87 14.66
C ASP A 513 -17.97 8.02 13.28
N ASN A 514 -17.61 9.26 12.92
CA ASN A 514 -16.82 9.62 11.75
C ASN A 514 -15.29 9.54 11.99
N ASN A 515 -14.83 8.91 13.06
CA ASN A 515 -13.40 8.75 13.35
C ASN A 515 -13.04 7.28 13.57
N TYR A 516 -11.74 7.00 13.62
CA TYR A 516 -11.23 5.71 14.08
C TYR A 516 -10.28 5.90 15.26
N VAL A 517 -10.15 4.87 16.09
CA VAL A 517 -9.17 4.75 17.16
C VAL A 517 -8.53 3.38 17.07
N MET A 518 -7.22 3.32 17.27
CA MET A 518 -6.47 2.07 17.35
C MET A 518 -6.41 1.58 18.80
N LEU A 519 -6.92 0.38 19.06
CA LEU A 519 -6.94 -0.19 20.41
C LEU A 519 -6.03 -1.43 20.47
N PRO A 520 -5.29 -1.65 21.58
CA PRO A 520 -4.63 -2.92 21.84
C PRO A 520 -5.60 -4.10 21.74
N LEU A 521 -5.15 -5.21 21.14
CA LEU A 521 -5.89 -6.47 21.13
C LEU A 521 -6.22 -6.89 22.57
N GLY A 522 -7.51 -7.13 22.87
CA GLY A 522 -8.00 -7.42 24.22
C GLY A 522 -8.65 -6.23 24.96
N ALA A 523 -8.57 -5.02 24.41
CA ALA A 523 -9.26 -3.84 24.99
C ALA A 523 -10.77 -3.79 24.70
N THR A 524 -11.28 -4.61 23.77
CA THR A 524 -12.70 -4.66 23.40
C THR A 524 -13.40 -5.87 24.03
N GLN A 525 -14.52 -5.66 24.73
CA GLN A 525 -15.35 -6.73 25.33
C GLN A 525 -16.21 -7.49 24.30
N SER A 526 -16.12 -7.18 22.99
CA SER A 526 -16.94 -7.85 21.98
C SER A 526 -16.31 -9.16 21.51
N ASN A 527 -17.06 -10.27 21.61
CA ASN A 527 -16.72 -11.60 21.08
C ASN A 527 -16.57 -11.69 19.54
N LYS A 528 -16.60 -10.56 18.81
CA LYS A 528 -16.32 -10.52 17.38
C LYS A 528 -14.82 -10.34 17.16
N ILE A 529 -14.17 -11.34 16.58
CA ILE A 529 -12.81 -11.24 16.05
C ILE A 529 -12.84 -10.23 14.90
N SER A 530 -12.50 -8.98 15.18
CA SER A 530 -12.21 -7.98 14.14
C SER A 530 -10.78 -8.21 13.64
N PRO A 531 -10.50 -7.96 12.35
CA PRO A 531 -9.14 -8.12 11.83
C PRO A 531 -8.19 -7.22 12.63
N PHE A 532 -7.17 -7.82 13.24
CA PHE A 532 -6.12 -7.11 13.96
C PHE A 532 -4.93 -6.87 13.03
N LEU A 533 -4.18 -5.81 13.31
CA LEU A 533 -2.95 -5.44 12.64
C LEU A 533 -1.77 -5.83 13.54
N GLU A 534 -0.89 -6.67 13.00
CA GLU A 534 0.43 -6.91 13.57
C GLU A 534 1.22 -5.60 13.54
N ALA A 535 1.63 -5.11 14.71
CA ALA A 535 2.28 -3.83 14.87
C ALA A 535 3.51 -3.96 15.78
N LYS A 536 4.68 -3.55 15.28
CA LYS A 536 5.96 -3.61 16.00
C LYS A 536 6.61 -2.23 16.04
N THR A 537 6.77 -1.68 17.23
CA THR A 537 7.48 -0.42 17.48
C THR A 537 8.70 -0.70 18.34
N GLN A 538 9.89 -0.64 17.75
CA GLN A 538 11.12 -0.60 18.54
C GLN A 538 11.30 0.83 19.06
N TYR A 539 11.77 0.99 20.30
CA TYR A 539 12.09 2.30 20.82
C TYR A 539 13.41 2.31 21.59
N ARG A 540 14.00 3.50 21.67
CA ARG A 540 15.20 3.80 22.43
C ARG A 540 15.06 5.13 23.14
N LEU A 541 15.35 5.14 24.44
CA LEU A 541 15.41 6.33 25.27
C LEU A 541 16.67 7.12 24.93
N LEU A 542 16.49 8.37 24.48
CA LEU A 542 17.61 9.27 24.17
C LEU A 542 18.01 10.08 25.41
N LYS A 543 17.01 10.55 26.16
CA LYS A 543 17.21 11.32 27.39
C LYS A 543 15.93 11.25 28.24
N HIS A 544 16.10 11.18 29.56
CA HIS A 544 15.00 11.30 30.52
C HIS A 544 15.36 12.36 31.56
N ASP A 545 14.38 13.19 31.92
CA ASP A 545 14.49 14.12 33.05
C ASP A 545 13.58 13.62 34.18
N SER A 546 14.20 13.21 35.29
CA SER A 546 13.50 12.63 36.44
C SER A 546 12.68 13.66 37.22
N ARG A 547 13.07 14.94 37.17
CA ARG A 547 12.33 16.03 37.83
C ARG A 547 11.01 16.31 37.12
N ASN A 548 11.04 16.37 35.80
CA ASN A 548 9.89 16.69 34.96
C ASN A 548 9.06 15.44 34.64
N GLN A 549 9.61 14.24 34.83
CA GLN A 549 9.03 12.97 34.41
C GLN A 549 8.73 12.98 32.90
N THR A 550 9.64 13.52 32.10
CA THR A 550 9.51 13.61 30.64
C THR A 550 10.65 12.88 29.95
N SER A 551 10.36 12.28 28.80
CA SER A 551 11.32 11.42 28.10
C SER A 551 11.36 11.75 26.61
N TYR A 552 12.57 11.92 26.08
CA TYR A 552 12.83 12.07 24.67
C TYR A 552 13.29 10.74 24.08
N MET A 553 12.58 10.25 23.06
CA MET A 553 12.76 8.90 22.52
C MET A 553 12.84 8.87 21.00
N GLU A 554 13.58 7.87 20.53
CA GLU A 554 13.59 7.40 19.15
C GLU A 554 12.67 6.19 19.02
N CYS A 555 11.78 6.20 18.04
CA CYS A 555 10.95 5.04 17.71
C CYS A 555 11.26 4.59 16.28
N ILE A 556 11.39 3.29 16.06
CA ILE A 556 11.72 2.68 14.78
C ILE A 556 10.57 1.75 14.39
N ILE A 557 9.98 2.01 13.23
CA ILE A 557 8.97 1.13 12.63
C ILE A 557 9.45 0.67 11.24
N LYS A 558 9.12 -0.56 10.87
CA LYS A 558 9.42 -1.15 9.56
C LYS A 558 8.16 -1.29 8.70
N GLN A 559 7.08 -1.75 9.32
CA GLN A 559 5.75 -1.77 8.76
C GLN A 559 4.93 -0.69 9.45
N ASP A 560 4.08 -0.03 8.68
CA ASP A 560 3.31 1.11 9.15
C ASP A 560 1.87 0.71 9.41
N ALA A 561 1.37 1.00 10.60
CA ALA A 561 -0.04 0.91 10.93
C ALA A 561 -0.54 2.28 11.39
N PRO A 562 -1.83 2.61 11.12
CA PRO A 562 -2.38 3.92 11.47
C PRO A 562 -2.19 4.20 12.96
N ASP A 563 -1.78 5.41 13.35
CA ASP A 563 -1.59 5.83 14.74
C ASP A 563 -0.80 4.84 15.66
N GLN A 564 -0.01 3.93 15.10
CA GLN A 564 0.61 2.82 15.83
C GLN A 564 1.42 3.28 17.04
N ILE A 565 2.35 4.21 16.84
CA ILE A 565 3.23 4.72 17.90
C ILE A 565 2.40 5.38 18.99
N ARG A 566 1.38 6.15 18.62
CA ARG A 566 0.51 6.85 19.58
C ARG A 566 -0.26 5.87 20.45
N ALA A 567 -0.84 4.82 19.85
CA ALA A 567 -1.57 3.77 20.56
C ALA A 567 -0.65 2.90 21.44
N HIS A 568 0.52 2.50 20.92
CA HIS A 568 1.51 1.72 21.68
C HIS A 568 1.99 2.47 22.92
N PHE A 569 2.37 3.74 22.77
CA PHE A 569 2.87 4.54 23.88
C PHE A 569 1.75 4.95 24.85
N GLY A 570 0.62 5.44 24.34
CA GLY A 570 -0.47 5.93 25.17
C GLY A 570 -1.28 4.84 25.87
N LEU A 571 -1.65 3.78 25.14
CA LEU A 571 -2.52 2.70 25.64
C LEU A 571 -1.75 1.43 26.00
N GLY A 572 -0.67 1.11 25.27
CA GLY A 572 0.08 -0.12 25.44
C GLY A 572 1.02 -0.12 26.66
N ILE A 573 1.82 0.95 26.81
CA ILE A 573 2.84 1.04 27.87
C ILE A 573 2.65 2.24 28.81
N ALA A 574 1.50 2.93 28.72
CA ALA A 574 1.13 4.05 29.59
C ALA A 574 2.15 5.21 29.68
N CYS A 575 2.87 5.46 28.58
CA CYS A 575 3.81 6.58 28.41
C CYS A 575 3.32 7.49 27.26
N PRO A 576 2.18 8.19 27.41
CA PRO A 576 1.54 8.93 26.31
C PRO A 576 2.41 10.07 25.80
N ILE A 577 2.31 10.34 24.49
CA ILE A 577 2.98 11.47 23.83
C ILE A 577 2.40 12.78 24.36
N ILE A 578 3.27 13.74 24.71
CA ILE A 578 2.85 15.07 25.18
C ILE A 578 2.03 15.75 24.07
N GLY A 579 0.87 16.29 24.45
CA GLY A 579 -0.08 16.93 23.54
C GLY A 579 -1.02 15.97 22.78
N ASP A 580 -0.88 14.65 22.94
CA ASP A 580 -1.78 13.68 22.30
C ASP A 580 -3.11 13.57 23.06
N PHE A 581 -4.16 14.15 22.47
CA PHE A 581 -5.52 14.12 23.00
C PHE A 581 -6.28 12.81 22.71
N LYS A 582 -5.81 12.00 21.75
CA LYS A 582 -6.54 10.84 21.24
C LYS A 582 -6.21 9.57 22.03
N TYR A 583 -4.94 9.39 22.42
CA TYR A 583 -4.44 8.16 23.02
C TYR A 583 -4.01 8.31 24.50
N ASN A 584 -4.56 9.29 25.21
CA ASN A 584 -4.30 9.49 26.63
C ASN A 584 -5.48 8.96 27.49
N TRP A 585 -5.41 7.70 27.92
CA TRP A 585 -6.52 7.01 28.62
C TRP A 585 -6.40 6.99 30.16
N SER A 586 -5.44 7.73 30.71
CA SER A 586 -5.17 7.75 32.16
C SER A 586 -6.17 8.64 32.92
N ARG A 587 -7.43 8.20 33.01
CA ARG A 587 -8.41 8.43 34.11
C ARG A 587 -9.72 7.75 33.73
N ARG A 588 -10.26 6.94 34.64
CA ARG A 588 -11.47 6.10 34.47
C ARG A 588 -12.77 6.88 34.24
N GLU A 589 -12.69 8.18 33.96
CA GLU A 589 -13.82 9.02 33.61
C GLU A 589 -13.49 9.85 32.38
N ALA A 590 -14.28 9.61 31.34
CA ALA A 590 -14.39 10.32 30.08
C ALA A 590 -13.39 9.98 28.97
N GLY A 591 -13.92 9.36 27.91
CA GLY A 591 -13.43 9.53 26.54
C GLY A 591 -13.56 10.99 26.04
N LYS A 592 -13.02 11.96 26.79
CA LYS A 592 -12.96 13.38 26.44
C LYS A 592 -11.51 13.72 26.11
N GLY A 593 -11.26 14.15 24.88
CA GLY A 593 -9.94 14.45 24.31
C GLY A 593 -9.11 15.45 25.11
N ILE A 594 -8.42 14.96 26.15
CA ILE A 594 -7.55 15.72 27.04
C ILE A 594 -6.15 15.13 26.92
N PRO A 595 -5.12 15.93 26.57
CA PRO A 595 -3.75 15.45 26.49
C PRO A 595 -3.18 15.10 27.87
N PRO A 596 -2.06 14.35 27.96
CA PRO A 596 -1.47 13.99 29.25
C PRO A 596 -1.09 15.23 30.06
N ARG A 597 -1.47 15.24 31.34
CA ARG A 597 -1.08 16.30 32.27
C ARG A 597 0.38 16.11 32.66
N LEU A 598 1.18 17.16 32.48
CA LEU A 598 2.57 17.19 32.90
C LEU A 598 2.68 17.48 34.40
N LEU A 599 3.78 17.03 35.01
CA LEU A 599 4.09 17.35 36.40
C LEU A 599 4.28 18.86 36.58
N ASN A 600 4.00 19.38 37.79
CA ASN A 600 4.12 20.82 38.07
C ASN A 600 5.53 21.36 37.75
N ALA A 601 6.58 20.58 37.98
CA ALA A 601 7.95 20.96 37.62
C ALA A 601 8.11 21.19 36.11
N ALA A 602 7.56 20.31 35.28
CA ALA A 602 7.61 20.44 33.82
C ALA A 602 6.80 21.67 33.35
N LEU A 603 5.65 21.95 34.00
CA LEU A 603 4.85 23.13 33.71
C LEU A 603 5.59 24.43 34.07
N GLN A 604 6.31 24.44 35.20
CA GLN A 604 7.15 25.57 35.62
C GLN A 604 8.31 25.80 34.64
N ASP A 605 9.04 24.74 34.28
CA ASP A 605 10.16 24.80 33.32
C ASP A 605 9.67 25.27 31.93
N LEU A 606 8.45 24.91 31.54
CA LEU A 606 7.79 25.39 30.33
C LEU A 606 7.14 26.75 30.47
N HIS A 607 7.07 27.36 31.66
CA HIS A 607 6.30 28.58 31.93
C HIS A 607 4.84 28.50 31.44
N ILE A 608 4.15 27.43 31.84
CA ILE A 608 2.74 27.15 31.52
C ILE A 608 1.97 26.98 32.84
N THR A 609 0.80 27.61 32.97
CA THR A 609 0.01 27.52 34.20
C THR A 609 -1.14 26.50 34.13
N GLY A 610 -1.39 25.87 35.27
CA GLY A 610 -2.63 25.17 35.59
C GLY A 610 -3.08 24.20 34.49
N SER A 611 -4.21 24.51 33.85
CA SER A 611 -4.84 23.70 32.80
C SER A 611 -4.35 24.03 31.38
N SER A 612 -3.44 24.98 31.21
CA SER A 612 -2.97 25.46 29.90
C SER A 612 -2.12 24.42 29.14
N PHE A 613 -1.61 23.39 29.81
CA PHE A 613 -0.97 22.23 29.16
C PHE A 613 -1.88 21.57 28.13
N ARG A 614 -3.21 21.71 28.30
CA ARG A 614 -4.22 21.24 27.36
C ARG A 614 -4.10 21.88 25.99
N ARG A 615 -3.26 22.90 25.79
CA ARG A 615 -3.03 23.62 24.53
C ARG A 615 -1.65 23.33 23.94
N LEU A 616 -0.87 22.43 24.54
CA LEU A 616 0.43 22.04 23.98
C LEU A 616 0.23 21.30 22.66
N PRO A 617 1.10 21.55 21.65
CA PRO A 617 1.08 20.75 20.43
C PRO A 617 1.49 19.31 20.71
N MET A 618 1.17 18.40 19.79
CA MET A 618 1.66 17.02 19.87
C MET A 618 3.12 16.95 19.43
N PHE A 619 3.96 16.29 20.23
CA PHE A 619 5.39 16.17 19.95
C PHE A 619 5.73 14.81 19.32
N MET A 620 5.42 14.69 18.03
CA MET A 620 5.76 13.53 17.21
C MET A 620 6.28 14.01 15.85
N HIS A 621 7.48 13.55 15.49
CA HIS A 621 8.16 13.97 14.27
C HIS A 621 8.77 12.76 13.54
N LEU A 622 8.43 12.56 12.27
CA LEU A 622 9.12 11.58 11.42
C LEU A 622 10.45 12.19 10.96
N LYS A 623 11.53 11.81 11.65
CA LYS A 623 12.87 12.41 11.51
C LYS A 623 13.62 11.88 10.30
N GLU A 624 13.58 10.56 10.09
CA GLU A 624 14.35 9.91 9.03
C GLU A 624 13.59 8.73 8.44
N VAL A 625 13.68 8.56 7.12
CA VAL A 625 13.20 7.39 6.37
C VAL A 625 14.39 6.81 5.62
N VAL A 626 14.71 5.54 5.91
CA VAL A 626 15.81 4.80 5.27
C VAL A 626 15.23 3.70 4.39
N ILE A 627 15.40 3.87 3.09
CA ILE A 627 14.93 2.92 2.08
C ILE A 627 16.11 2.04 1.68
N SER A 628 16.02 0.75 1.95
CA SER A 628 17.02 -0.22 1.52
C SER A 628 16.67 -0.71 0.12
N ILE A 629 17.48 -0.37 -0.88
CA ILE A 629 17.29 -0.83 -2.25
C ILE A 629 18.20 -2.04 -2.49
N SER A 630 17.59 -3.17 -2.82
CA SER A 630 18.26 -4.40 -3.20
C SER A 630 18.82 -4.29 -4.63
N ASP A 631 19.87 -3.49 -4.81
CA ASP A 631 20.69 -3.46 -6.02
C ASP A 631 22.08 -4.07 -5.72
N ARG A 632 22.87 -4.40 -6.74
CA ARG A 632 24.22 -5.01 -6.66
C ARG A 632 25.20 -4.26 -5.73
N ARG A 633 24.89 -3.02 -5.36
CA ARG A 633 25.69 -2.16 -4.43
C ARG A 633 25.02 -1.90 -3.07
N CYS A 634 23.87 -2.51 -2.77
CA CYS A 634 23.09 -2.29 -1.54
C CYS A 634 22.94 -0.80 -1.17
N ARG A 635 22.53 0.04 -2.14
CA ARG A 635 22.38 1.48 -1.92
C ARG A 635 21.23 1.74 -0.94
N LYS A 636 21.48 2.56 0.06
CA LYS A 636 20.46 3.07 0.99
C LYS A 636 20.15 4.51 0.64
N ILE A 637 18.87 4.84 0.51
CA ILE A 637 18.41 6.23 0.43
C ILE A 637 18.07 6.67 1.83
N HIS A 638 18.71 7.75 2.28
CA HIS A 638 18.45 8.39 3.57
C HIS A 638 17.73 9.71 3.33
N ILE A 639 16.48 9.80 3.76
CA ILE A 639 15.68 11.02 3.71
C ILE A 639 15.55 11.52 5.14
N THR A 640 15.98 12.74 5.43
CA THR A 640 15.96 13.31 6.78
C THR A 640 15.24 14.65 6.80
N ALA A 641 14.32 14.84 7.75
CA ALA A 641 13.69 16.13 8.03
C ALA A 641 14.36 16.82 9.24
N PRO A 642 14.47 18.16 9.28
CA PRO A 642 14.94 18.87 10.46
C PRO A 642 13.91 18.78 11.59
N LEU A 643 14.37 18.79 12.86
CA LEU A 643 13.44 18.87 13.99
C LEU A 643 12.75 20.24 13.98
N PRO A 644 11.41 20.32 14.12
CA PRO A 644 10.71 21.60 14.14
C PRO A 644 11.15 22.47 15.31
N SER A 645 11.24 23.78 15.10
CA SER A 645 11.75 24.75 16.08
C SER A 645 10.97 24.73 17.41
N PHE A 646 9.66 24.53 17.38
CA PHE A 646 8.85 24.37 18.60
C PHE A 646 9.21 23.09 19.37
N PHE A 647 9.58 22.02 18.67
CA PHE A 647 10.00 20.75 19.26
C PHE A 647 11.34 20.94 19.99
N THR A 648 12.34 21.52 19.31
CA THR A 648 13.67 21.79 19.88
C THR A 648 13.59 22.76 21.07
N TYR A 649 12.77 23.81 20.97
CA TYR A 649 12.53 24.74 22.08
C TYR A 649 11.98 24.02 23.32
N THR A 650 10.97 23.17 23.14
CA THR A 650 10.38 22.39 24.25
C THR A 650 11.39 21.41 24.86
N LEU A 651 12.18 20.71 24.03
CA LEU A 651 13.21 19.80 24.54
C LEU A 651 14.27 20.54 25.39
N SER A 652 14.70 21.73 24.96
CA SER A 652 15.63 22.57 25.72
C SER A 652 15.02 22.96 27.07
N LYS A 653 13.77 23.44 27.08
CA LYS A 653 13.10 23.85 28.32
C LYS A 653 12.87 22.71 29.29
N LEU A 654 12.62 21.50 28.80
CA LEU A 654 12.48 20.30 29.63
C LEU A 654 13.82 19.64 29.98
N ARG A 655 14.97 20.24 29.63
CA ARG A 655 16.32 19.72 29.93
C ARG A 655 16.63 18.38 29.25
N LEU A 656 16.01 18.16 28.09
CA LEU A 656 16.12 16.94 27.30
C LEU A 656 17.12 17.03 26.14
N LEU A 657 17.69 18.22 25.91
CA LEU A 657 18.87 18.41 25.07
C LEU A 657 20.13 18.50 25.95
N LYS A 658 21.27 18.09 25.40
CA LYS A 658 22.57 18.27 26.05
C LYS A 658 22.96 19.73 26.05
#